data_AF-A0A5C5V1I8-F1
#
_entry.id   AF-A0A5C5V1I8-F1
#
_cell.length_a   1.000
_cell.length_b   1.000
_cell.length_c   1.000
_cell.angle_alpha   90.00
_cell.angle_beta   90.00
_cell.angle_gamma   90.00
#
_symmetry.space_group_name_H-M   'P 1'
#
loop_
_entity.id
_entity.type
_entity.pdbx_description
1 polymer ?
#
loop_
_entity_poly.entity_id
_entity_poly.type
_entity_poly.pdbx_seq_one_letter_code
_entity_poly.pdbx_strand_id
1 'polypeptide(L)'
;MEEFLAILGFMLAAYSIVANDAIQTLGTFLSSNSKRPWWLLWAFACTVLMFVFVYGWYVNDGDVTYGRLAKFPEPAGGLTWLHIIPPIVILMLTRYGIPVSTTFLVLAVFAPGNLGSMLSKSLVGYVVAFFMGVGIYLVITKSFEKKMIATAEDPPRFRWIVLQWISTAFLWSQWLMHDLANIFVYLPRRLNFYYFVFATVLMLALHAIIFARRGGEIQAIVTTKTNTQDIRSATIIDFIYALVLMIFKEYSNMPMSTTWVFLGLLAGRETAISLLLKVRPIKETGGIVFKDVSKASAGLLVSALLAFGLPIFHQAISGTEALAAKTNPDDKTNPTDNVVTADADVAALAALPTYVPKPDFSGEVRCVGSDTMREVMEQVAAALKEASPDLAMTIESEGSATAPPALTAGECELALMSRRMTLTEKEAFRQKFGHDPVGIEIGLDALAVYVNAENPIRGLTLDQLNAIFGAGAAQLKPRWGAYAMPPFPNHEILTQGRNQQSGSRAFFRAVTLRGGKFRDDMQVHPDSDEVVESVGASYAAIGFSGMGYRDQQVRAIAIARNEGGEYLHYSPEEYANDPDPAKRFQYVYDGRYPLSRFMYVYVNKPPGEKLPEPVDETLRFLLSQAGQRILLDAGFIPLTPPLADRQLNKLKADYVAPWYE
;
A
#
# COMPACT_ATOMS: atom_id res chain seq x y z
N MET A 1 21.28 -6.84 -20.48
CA MET A 1 21.32 -7.64 -19.24
C MET A 1 19.95 -7.66 -18.56
N GLU A 2 19.29 -6.50 -18.44
CA GLU A 2 17.94 -6.39 -17.86
C GLU A 2 16.87 -7.25 -18.55
N GLU A 3 16.78 -7.26 -19.88
CA GLU A 3 15.79 -8.11 -20.58
C GLU A 3 16.02 -9.61 -20.31
N PHE A 4 17.28 -10.03 -20.20
CA PHE A 4 17.61 -11.40 -19.80
C PHE A 4 17.16 -11.70 -18.37
N LEU A 5 17.39 -10.78 -17.42
CA LEU A 5 16.95 -10.91 -16.03
C LEU A 5 15.42 -10.88 -15.91
N ALA A 6 14.73 -10.10 -16.75
CA ALA A 6 13.28 -10.05 -16.87
C ALA A 6 12.71 -11.39 -17.31
N ILE A 7 13.21 -11.93 -18.42
CA ILE A 7 12.78 -13.23 -18.95
C ILE A 7 13.12 -14.35 -17.98
N LEU A 8 14.32 -14.35 -17.40
CA LEU A 8 14.74 -15.34 -16.40
C LEU A 8 13.90 -15.28 -15.13
N GLY A 9 13.68 -14.07 -14.60
CA GLY A 9 12.83 -13.81 -13.44
C GLY A 9 11.41 -14.29 -13.69
N PHE A 10 10.83 -13.93 -14.84
CA PHE A 10 9.51 -14.40 -15.28
C PHE A 10 9.44 -15.92 -15.37
N MET A 11 10.41 -16.59 -16.01
CA MET A 11 10.42 -18.06 -16.13
C MET A 11 10.49 -18.75 -14.76
N LEU A 12 11.35 -18.26 -13.87
CA LEU A 12 11.50 -18.81 -12.52
C LEU A 12 10.27 -18.54 -11.67
N ALA A 13 9.70 -17.34 -11.73
CA ALA A 13 8.47 -16.96 -11.05
C ALA A 13 7.29 -17.80 -11.55
N ALA A 14 7.12 -17.91 -12.87
CA ALA A 14 6.08 -18.72 -13.49
C ALA A 14 6.15 -20.19 -13.05
N TYR A 15 7.33 -20.79 -12.95
CA TYR A 15 7.43 -22.17 -12.48
C TYR A 15 7.23 -22.28 -10.96
N SER A 16 7.92 -21.47 -10.16
CA SER A 16 7.94 -21.58 -8.69
C SER A 16 6.60 -21.20 -8.05
N ILE A 17 5.95 -20.14 -8.53
CA ILE A 17 4.66 -19.65 -8.01
C ILE A 17 3.54 -20.59 -8.41
N VAL A 18 3.49 -21.02 -9.68
CA VAL A 18 2.50 -22.02 -10.11
C VAL A 18 2.71 -23.34 -9.36
N ALA A 19 3.95 -23.78 -9.15
CA ALA A 19 4.25 -24.97 -8.34
C ALA A 19 3.93 -24.81 -6.84
N ASN A 20 3.76 -23.60 -6.31
CA ASN A 20 3.31 -23.40 -4.93
C ASN A 20 1.78 -23.27 -4.87
N ASP A 21 1.24 -22.32 -5.61
CA ASP A 21 -0.12 -21.80 -5.43
C ASP A 21 -1.14 -22.51 -6.34
N ALA A 22 -0.75 -22.88 -7.55
CA ALA A 22 -1.66 -23.61 -8.44
C ALA A 22 -1.97 -24.99 -7.88
N ILE A 23 -1.05 -25.59 -7.12
CA ILE A 23 -1.28 -26.85 -6.42
C ILE A 23 -2.22 -26.64 -5.22
N GLN A 24 -2.16 -25.50 -4.54
CA GLN A 24 -3.10 -25.17 -3.46
C GLN A 24 -4.52 -24.96 -3.99
N THR A 25 -4.68 -24.48 -5.23
CA THR A 25 -6.01 -24.23 -5.83
C THR A 25 -6.54 -25.40 -6.66
N LEU A 26 -5.69 -26.08 -7.43
CA LEU A 26 -6.04 -27.24 -8.26
C LEU A 26 -5.84 -28.57 -7.53
N GLY A 27 -5.33 -28.57 -6.29
CA GLY A 27 -4.98 -29.80 -5.58
C GLY A 27 -6.18 -30.70 -5.30
N THR A 28 -7.33 -30.14 -4.97
CA THR A 28 -8.60 -30.87 -4.79
C THR A 28 -9.07 -31.49 -6.12
N PHE A 29 -8.92 -30.76 -7.23
CA PHE A 29 -9.20 -31.26 -8.59
C PHE A 29 -8.29 -32.42 -8.98
N LEU A 30 -6.97 -32.26 -8.79
CA LEU A 30 -5.97 -33.30 -9.08
C LEU A 30 -6.19 -34.56 -8.23
N SER A 31 -6.50 -34.38 -6.95
CA SER A 31 -6.76 -35.46 -6.00
C SER A 31 -8.03 -36.24 -6.37
N SER A 32 -9.14 -35.54 -6.57
CA SER A 32 -10.45 -36.15 -6.87
C SER A 32 -10.58 -36.71 -8.28
N ASN A 33 -9.73 -36.26 -9.22
CA ASN A 33 -9.65 -36.78 -10.58
C ASN A 33 -8.38 -37.61 -10.83
N SER A 34 -7.71 -38.11 -9.80
CA SER A 34 -6.42 -38.84 -9.90
C SER A 34 -6.44 -40.10 -10.79
N LYS A 35 -7.63 -40.67 -11.04
CA LYS A 35 -7.85 -41.79 -11.97
C LYS A 35 -7.89 -41.38 -13.45
N ARG A 36 -8.06 -40.09 -13.74
CA ARG A 36 -8.09 -39.55 -15.10
C ARG A 36 -6.67 -39.33 -15.63
N PRO A 37 -6.46 -39.38 -16.95
CA PRO A 37 -5.16 -39.08 -17.52
C PRO A 37 -4.78 -37.61 -17.24
N TRP A 38 -3.52 -37.38 -16.89
CA TRP A 38 -3.03 -36.05 -16.51
C TRP A 38 -3.19 -35.01 -17.63
N TRP A 39 -3.04 -35.43 -18.91
CA TRP A 39 -3.15 -34.55 -20.07
C TRP A 39 -4.57 -33.99 -20.23
N LEU A 40 -5.61 -34.73 -19.80
CA LEU A 40 -6.99 -34.27 -19.83
C LEU A 40 -7.23 -33.18 -18.77
N LEU A 41 -6.68 -33.39 -17.58
CA LEU A 41 -6.77 -32.42 -16.47
C LEU A 41 -5.99 -31.14 -16.81
N TRP A 42 -4.81 -31.31 -17.43
CA TRP A 42 -4.00 -30.21 -17.97
C TRP A 42 -4.75 -29.43 -19.04
N ALA A 43 -5.31 -30.10 -20.05
CA ALA A 43 -6.04 -29.45 -21.13
C ALA A 43 -7.22 -28.60 -20.60
N PHE A 44 -7.93 -29.10 -19.59
CA PHE A 44 -8.99 -28.36 -18.93
C PHE A 44 -8.48 -27.10 -18.21
N ALA A 45 -7.48 -27.24 -17.32
CA ALA A 45 -6.94 -26.11 -16.57
C ALA A 45 -6.30 -25.05 -17.49
N CYS A 46 -5.65 -25.50 -18.56
CA CYS A 46 -5.07 -24.65 -19.59
C CYS A 46 -6.15 -23.95 -20.43
N THR A 47 -7.30 -24.56 -20.69
CA THR A 47 -8.41 -23.87 -21.37
C THR A 47 -8.91 -22.70 -20.54
N VAL A 48 -9.08 -22.89 -19.22
CA VAL A 48 -9.48 -21.82 -18.31
C VAL A 48 -8.39 -20.74 -18.23
N LEU A 49 -7.12 -21.12 -18.13
CA LEU A 49 -5.99 -20.19 -18.13
C LEU A 49 -5.96 -19.34 -19.42
N MET A 50 -6.13 -19.98 -20.58
CA MET A 50 -6.19 -19.29 -21.87
C MET A 50 -7.33 -18.28 -21.92
N PHE A 51 -8.51 -18.66 -21.44
CA PHE A 51 -9.66 -17.77 -21.41
C PHE A 51 -9.37 -16.54 -20.52
N VAL A 52 -8.85 -16.75 -19.32
CA VAL A 52 -8.50 -15.67 -18.37
C VAL A 52 -7.39 -14.78 -18.94
N PHE A 53 -6.38 -15.34 -19.62
CA PHE A 53 -5.33 -14.55 -20.24
C PHE A 53 -5.81 -13.72 -21.41
N VAL A 54 -6.51 -14.34 -22.36
CA VAL A 54 -7.00 -13.65 -23.56
C VAL A 54 -8.01 -12.57 -23.16
N TYR A 55 -8.92 -12.88 -22.23
CA TYR A 55 -9.89 -11.91 -21.72
C TYR A 55 -9.18 -10.74 -21.02
N GLY A 56 -8.23 -11.02 -20.12
CA GLY A 56 -7.48 -9.99 -19.40
C GLY A 56 -6.69 -9.09 -20.35
N TRP A 57 -5.93 -9.68 -21.27
CA TRP A 57 -5.13 -8.97 -22.25
C TRP A 57 -5.98 -8.08 -23.17
N TYR A 58 -7.14 -8.57 -23.61
CA TYR A 58 -8.03 -7.83 -24.51
C TYR A 58 -8.79 -6.70 -23.79
N VAL A 59 -9.33 -6.96 -22.60
CA VAL A 59 -10.18 -6.00 -21.88
C VAL A 59 -9.37 -4.92 -21.18
N ASN A 60 -8.16 -5.23 -20.72
CA ASN A 60 -7.32 -4.30 -19.95
C ASN A 60 -6.13 -3.75 -20.76
N ASP A 61 -6.30 -3.56 -22.07
CA ASP A 61 -5.32 -2.89 -22.94
C ASP A 61 -3.89 -3.47 -22.84
N GLY A 62 -3.79 -4.80 -22.89
CA GLY A 62 -2.54 -5.53 -22.81
C GLY A 62 -2.11 -5.97 -21.40
N ASP A 63 -2.83 -5.58 -20.34
CA ASP A 63 -2.56 -6.01 -18.96
C ASP A 63 -3.28 -7.34 -18.62
N VAL A 64 -2.51 -8.39 -18.38
CA VAL A 64 -3.03 -9.71 -17.96
C VAL A 64 -3.23 -9.84 -16.44
N THR A 65 -2.82 -8.84 -15.67
CA THR A 65 -2.83 -8.84 -14.20
C THR A 65 -4.05 -8.17 -13.59
N TYR A 66 -4.99 -7.71 -14.42
CA TYR A 66 -6.26 -7.11 -13.98
C TYR A 66 -6.03 -5.88 -13.07
N GLY A 67 -5.07 -5.02 -13.42
CA GLY A 67 -4.77 -3.77 -12.72
C GLY A 67 -4.00 -3.95 -11.40
N ARG A 68 -3.65 -5.17 -11.01
CA ARG A 68 -3.01 -5.43 -9.70
C ARG A 68 -1.58 -4.94 -9.59
N LEU A 69 -0.90 -4.76 -10.72
CA LEU A 69 0.43 -4.18 -10.75
C LEU A 69 0.43 -2.63 -10.78
N ALA A 70 -0.74 -1.98 -10.80
CA ALA A 70 -0.84 -0.51 -10.81
C ALA A 70 -0.18 0.15 -9.59
N LYS A 71 -0.16 -0.55 -8.44
CA LYS A 71 0.44 -0.08 -7.18
C LYS A 71 1.89 -0.53 -6.98
N PHE A 72 2.50 -1.15 -7.99
CA PHE A 72 3.88 -1.66 -7.98
C PHE A 72 4.68 -0.98 -9.09
N PRO A 73 5.42 0.10 -8.78
CA PRO A 73 6.23 0.78 -9.78
C PRO A 73 7.27 -0.17 -10.37
N GLU A 74 7.61 0.02 -11.64
CA GLU A 74 8.79 -0.62 -12.21
C GLU A 74 10.04 -0.04 -11.53
N PRO A 75 11.05 -0.86 -11.15
CA PRO A 75 12.24 -0.35 -10.50
C PRO A 75 12.95 0.69 -11.38
N ALA A 76 13.25 1.88 -10.85
CA ALA A 76 13.81 3.00 -11.61
C ALA A 76 15.18 2.72 -12.27
N GLY A 77 15.88 1.67 -11.83
CA GLY A 77 17.14 1.19 -12.40
C GLY A 77 17.06 -0.19 -13.07
N GLY A 78 15.85 -0.61 -13.47
CA GLY A 78 15.62 -1.91 -14.10
C GLY A 78 15.69 -3.10 -13.14
N LEU A 79 15.47 -4.30 -13.68
CA LEU A 79 15.51 -5.53 -12.90
C LEU A 79 16.95 -5.93 -12.57
N THR A 80 17.30 -5.92 -11.29
CA THR A 80 18.57 -6.44 -10.78
C THR A 80 18.49 -7.94 -10.46
N TRP A 81 19.65 -8.59 -10.32
CA TRP A 81 19.76 -10.00 -9.95
C TRP A 81 19.06 -10.34 -8.62
N LEU A 82 18.88 -9.36 -7.71
CA LEU A 82 18.16 -9.54 -6.45
C LEU A 82 16.70 -9.93 -6.65
N HIS A 83 16.05 -9.44 -7.71
CA HIS A 83 14.67 -9.76 -8.03
C HIS A 83 14.49 -11.24 -8.41
N ILE A 84 15.57 -11.96 -8.71
CA ILE A 84 15.54 -13.39 -9.07
C ILE A 84 15.60 -14.29 -7.83
N ILE A 85 16.07 -13.77 -6.69
CA ILE A 85 16.20 -14.55 -5.44
C ILE A 85 14.85 -15.07 -4.94
N PRO A 86 13.75 -14.27 -4.90
CA PRO A 86 12.49 -14.74 -4.34
C PRO A 86 11.93 -15.99 -5.06
N PRO A 87 11.84 -16.05 -6.40
CA PRO A 87 11.45 -17.28 -7.11
C PRO A 87 12.33 -18.50 -6.81
N ILE A 88 13.66 -18.31 -6.68
CA ILE A 88 14.58 -19.41 -6.34
C ILE A 88 14.29 -19.95 -4.94
N VAL A 89 14.07 -19.06 -3.98
CA VAL A 89 13.77 -19.43 -2.60
C VAL A 89 12.43 -20.15 -2.52
N ILE A 90 11.40 -19.70 -3.25
CA ILE A 90 10.11 -20.41 -3.36
C ILE A 90 10.34 -21.84 -3.86
N LEU A 91 11.14 -22.00 -4.91
CA LEU A 91 11.45 -23.33 -5.46
C LEU A 91 12.15 -24.24 -4.44
N MET A 92 13.06 -23.71 -3.63
CA MET A 92 13.71 -24.46 -2.55
C MET A 92 12.71 -24.85 -1.46
N LEU A 93 11.90 -23.91 -0.96
CA LEU A 93 10.93 -24.15 0.12
C LEU A 93 9.83 -25.13 -0.30
N THR A 94 9.30 -24.98 -1.52
CA THR A 94 8.27 -25.87 -2.07
C THR A 94 8.75 -27.31 -2.22
N ARG A 95 10.05 -27.53 -2.49
CA ARG A 95 10.65 -28.86 -2.52
C ARG A 95 10.59 -29.59 -1.18
N TYR A 96 10.59 -28.85 -0.06
CA TYR A 96 10.43 -29.40 1.29
C TYR A 96 8.97 -29.43 1.76
N GLY A 97 8.02 -29.14 0.86
CA GLY A 97 6.59 -29.10 1.19
C GLY A 97 6.27 -27.99 2.21
N ILE A 98 6.98 -26.86 2.13
CA ILE A 98 6.73 -25.65 2.91
C ILE A 98 5.92 -24.70 2.02
N PRO A 99 4.64 -24.44 2.33
CA PRO A 99 3.84 -23.49 1.57
C PRO A 99 4.34 -22.07 1.86
N VAL A 100 4.47 -21.26 0.80
CA VAL A 100 5.03 -19.90 0.89
C VAL A 100 3.99 -18.86 0.50
N SER A 101 4.00 -17.71 1.15
CA SER A 101 3.23 -16.55 0.70
C SER A 101 3.96 -15.89 -0.48
N THR A 102 3.65 -16.33 -1.69
CA THR A 102 4.32 -15.88 -2.93
C THR A 102 4.18 -14.38 -3.16
N THR A 103 2.98 -13.84 -2.96
CA THR A 103 2.69 -12.40 -3.00
C THR A 103 3.61 -11.60 -2.10
N PHE A 104 3.76 -12.04 -0.85
CA PHE A 104 4.58 -11.35 0.12
C PHE A 104 6.07 -11.47 -0.20
N LEU A 105 6.54 -12.64 -0.65
CA LEU A 105 7.96 -12.85 -0.93
C LEU A 105 8.43 -12.15 -2.22
N VAL A 106 7.62 -12.19 -3.27
CA VAL A 106 8.00 -11.65 -4.58
C VAL A 106 7.73 -10.15 -4.63
N LEU A 107 6.50 -9.71 -4.34
CA LEU A 107 6.14 -8.30 -4.52
C LEU A 107 6.78 -7.37 -3.49
N ALA A 108 7.14 -7.87 -2.30
CA ALA A 108 7.84 -7.05 -1.31
C ALA A 108 9.22 -6.55 -1.77
N VAL A 109 9.90 -7.31 -2.64
CA VAL A 109 11.18 -6.87 -3.23
C VAL A 109 10.97 -5.72 -4.23
N PHE A 110 9.81 -5.68 -4.88
CA PHE A 110 9.45 -4.62 -5.82
C PHE A 110 8.86 -3.38 -5.14
N ALA A 111 8.20 -3.53 -3.99
CA ALA A 111 7.61 -2.42 -3.24
C ALA A 111 7.72 -2.61 -1.71
N PRO A 112 8.89 -2.32 -1.12
CA PRO A 112 9.13 -2.50 0.32
C PRO A 112 8.16 -1.71 1.23
N GLY A 113 7.68 -0.55 0.78
CA GLY A 113 6.77 0.31 1.56
C GLY A 113 5.40 -0.32 1.87
N ASN A 114 4.98 -1.36 1.13
CA ASN A 114 3.67 -1.97 1.30
C ASN A 114 3.68 -3.22 2.20
N LEU A 115 4.81 -3.59 2.81
CA LEU A 115 4.96 -4.84 3.57
C LEU A 115 3.97 -4.97 4.74
N GLY A 116 3.80 -3.91 5.53
CA GLY A 116 2.96 -3.95 6.73
C GLY A 116 1.49 -4.22 6.40
N SER A 117 0.98 -3.56 5.35
CA SER A 117 -0.40 -3.72 4.90
C SER A 117 -0.65 -5.11 4.29
N MET A 118 0.32 -5.67 3.55
CA MET A 118 0.25 -7.03 3.00
C MET A 118 0.27 -8.11 4.07
N LEU A 119 1.11 -7.94 5.10
CA LEU A 119 1.21 -8.88 6.22
C LEU A 119 -0.10 -8.89 7.01
N SER A 120 -0.60 -7.70 7.37
CA SER A 120 -1.87 -7.54 8.07
C SER A 120 -3.03 -8.17 7.29
N LYS A 121 -3.15 -7.84 5.99
CA LYS A 121 -4.18 -8.42 5.11
C LYS A 121 -4.11 -9.94 5.02
N SER A 122 -2.91 -10.53 4.96
CA SER A 122 -2.73 -11.98 4.90
C SER A 122 -3.16 -12.68 6.20
N LEU A 123 -2.86 -12.08 7.35
CA LEU A 123 -3.30 -12.59 8.65
C LEU A 123 -4.83 -12.48 8.82
N VAL A 124 -5.40 -11.34 8.45
CA VAL A 124 -6.86 -11.14 8.43
C VAL A 124 -7.52 -12.13 7.48
N GLY A 125 -6.95 -12.34 6.29
CA GLY A 125 -7.41 -13.32 5.30
C GLY A 125 -7.49 -14.74 5.88
N TYR A 126 -6.46 -15.18 6.61
CA TYR A 126 -6.49 -16.46 7.33
C TYR A 126 -7.63 -16.54 8.34
N VAL A 127 -7.74 -15.54 9.23
CA VAL A 127 -8.73 -15.54 10.33
C VAL A 127 -10.15 -15.58 9.78
N VAL A 128 -10.44 -14.73 8.79
CA VAL A 128 -11.75 -14.69 8.13
C VAL A 128 -12.06 -16.01 7.43
N ALA A 129 -11.10 -16.56 6.67
CA ALA A 129 -11.29 -17.84 5.97
C ALA A 129 -11.48 -19.00 6.95
N PHE A 130 -10.78 -19.00 8.08
CA PHE A 130 -10.94 -19.99 9.14
C PHE A 130 -12.34 -19.98 9.74
N PHE A 131 -12.81 -18.83 10.22
CA PHE A 131 -14.14 -18.75 10.84
C PHE A 131 -15.27 -18.99 9.84
N MET A 132 -15.11 -18.54 8.59
CA MET A 132 -16.06 -18.86 7.53
C MET A 132 -16.06 -20.36 7.21
N GLY A 133 -14.89 -21.00 7.13
CA GLY A 133 -14.76 -22.44 6.98
C GLY A 133 -15.46 -23.21 8.10
N VAL A 134 -15.25 -22.80 9.35
CA VAL A 134 -15.98 -23.36 10.51
C VAL A 134 -17.48 -23.17 10.34
N GLY A 135 -17.96 -21.94 10.14
CA GLY A 135 -19.39 -21.63 10.07
C GLY A 135 -20.12 -22.39 8.96
N ILE A 136 -19.56 -22.40 7.75
CA ILE A 136 -20.15 -23.10 6.60
C ILE A 136 -20.17 -24.61 6.84
N TYR A 137 -19.05 -25.20 7.27
CA TYR A 137 -19.00 -26.65 7.49
C TYR A 137 -19.77 -27.10 8.72
N LEU A 138 -19.98 -26.26 9.74
CA LEU A 138 -20.90 -26.60 10.83
C LEU A 138 -22.33 -26.90 10.32
N VAL A 139 -22.76 -26.20 9.27
CA VAL A 139 -24.08 -26.40 8.64
C VAL A 139 -24.07 -27.58 7.67
N ILE A 140 -23.06 -27.64 6.79
CA ILE A 140 -23.00 -28.63 5.69
C ILE A 140 -22.63 -30.03 6.21
N THR A 141 -21.83 -30.13 7.27
CA THR A 141 -21.23 -31.41 7.67
C THR A 141 -22.26 -32.46 8.11
N LYS A 142 -23.30 -32.08 8.86
CA LYS A 142 -24.31 -33.03 9.37
C LYS A 142 -25.20 -33.62 8.27
N SER A 143 -25.47 -32.85 7.22
CA SER A 143 -26.39 -33.21 6.14
C SER A 143 -25.66 -33.80 4.93
N PHE A 144 -24.57 -33.16 4.51
CA PHE A 144 -23.87 -33.48 3.28
C PHE A 144 -22.63 -34.36 3.53
N GLU A 145 -21.64 -33.89 4.29
CA GLU A 145 -20.36 -34.64 4.44
C GLU A 145 -20.55 -36.01 5.09
N LYS A 146 -21.44 -36.13 6.10
CA LYS A 146 -21.78 -37.44 6.68
C LYS A 146 -22.25 -38.43 5.62
N LYS A 147 -23.09 -37.98 4.68
CA LYS A 147 -23.63 -38.81 3.60
C LYS A 147 -22.56 -39.10 2.55
N MET A 148 -21.68 -38.15 2.24
CA MET A 148 -20.60 -38.35 1.27
C MET A 148 -19.61 -39.39 1.79
N ILE A 149 -19.17 -39.28 3.06
CA ILE A 149 -18.26 -40.26 3.69
C ILE A 149 -18.87 -41.66 3.68
N ALA A 150 -20.18 -41.79 4.00
CA ALA A 150 -20.87 -43.07 3.99
C ALA A 150 -21.05 -43.68 2.58
N THR A 151 -20.93 -42.89 1.52
CA THR A 151 -21.11 -43.30 0.12
C THR A 151 -19.85 -43.05 -0.70
N ALA A 152 -18.67 -43.03 -0.06
CA ALA A 152 -17.42 -42.67 -0.71
C ALA A 152 -16.98 -43.69 -1.79
N GLU A 153 -17.43 -44.94 -1.67
CA GLU A 153 -17.14 -46.00 -2.64
C GLU A 153 -18.08 -45.98 -3.86
N ASP A 154 -19.20 -45.26 -3.80
CA ASP A 154 -20.15 -45.18 -4.89
C ASP A 154 -19.57 -44.37 -6.07
N PRO A 155 -19.76 -44.82 -7.32
CA PRO A 155 -19.32 -44.04 -8.46
C PRO A 155 -20.06 -42.70 -8.52
N PRO A 156 -19.34 -41.57 -8.69
CA PRO A 156 -19.97 -40.25 -8.69
C PRO A 156 -20.89 -40.10 -9.91
N ARG A 157 -22.11 -39.62 -9.67
CA ARG A 157 -23.06 -39.32 -10.75
C ARG A 157 -22.48 -38.26 -11.68
N PHE A 158 -22.79 -38.34 -12.97
CA PHE A 158 -22.29 -37.42 -14.01
C PHE A 158 -22.44 -35.93 -13.64
N ARG A 159 -23.56 -35.54 -13.00
CA ARG A 159 -23.78 -34.15 -12.55
C ARG A 159 -22.71 -33.65 -11.59
N TRP A 160 -22.20 -34.49 -10.69
CA TRP A 160 -21.14 -34.12 -9.75
C TRP A 160 -19.80 -33.92 -10.43
N ILE A 161 -19.51 -34.70 -11.48
CA ILE A 161 -18.33 -34.47 -12.31
C ILE A 161 -18.41 -33.08 -12.96
N VAL A 162 -19.55 -32.74 -13.58
CA VAL A 162 -19.75 -31.44 -14.23
C VAL A 162 -19.65 -30.29 -13.21
N LEU A 163 -20.32 -30.41 -12.06
CA LEU A 163 -20.29 -29.39 -11.02
C LEU A 163 -18.88 -29.19 -10.47
N GLN A 164 -18.13 -30.27 -10.24
CA GLN A 164 -16.76 -30.18 -9.74
C GLN A 164 -15.86 -29.46 -10.74
N TRP A 165 -15.99 -29.76 -12.03
CA TRP A 165 -15.21 -29.09 -13.07
C TRP A 165 -15.58 -27.61 -13.17
N ILE A 166 -16.86 -27.26 -13.11
CA ILE A 166 -17.31 -25.85 -13.09
C ILE A 166 -16.78 -25.11 -11.85
N SER A 167 -16.86 -25.72 -10.66
CA SER A 167 -16.34 -25.10 -9.43
C SER A 167 -14.82 -24.93 -9.48
N THR A 168 -14.09 -25.90 -10.03
CA THR A 168 -12.64 -25.77 -10.25
C THR A 168 -12.34 -24.66 -11.26
N ALA A 169 -13.08 -24.56 -12.38
CA ALA A 169 -12.89 -23.47 -13.34
C ALA A 169 -13.10 -22.10 -12.68
N PHE A 170 -14.13 -21.99 -11.85
CA PHE A 170 -14.40 -20.77 -11.10
C PHE A 170 -13.24 -20.44 -10.14
N LEU A 171 -12.85 -21.37 -9.26
CA LEU A 171 -11.72 -21.18 -8.34
C LEU A 171 -10.43 -20.81 -9.08
N TRP A 172 -10.10 -21.56 -10.13
CA TRP A 172 -8.87 -21.36 -10.89
C TRP A 172 -8.86 -20.00 -11.59
N SER A 173 -10.00 -19.55 -12.13
CA SER A 173 -10.12 -18.21 -12.69
C SER A 173 -9.92 -17.11 -11.65
N GLN A 174 -10.49 -17.26 -10.44
CA GLN A 174 -10.33 -16.27 -9.37
C GLN A 174 -8.88 -16.20 -8.89
N TRP A 175 -8.22 -17.35 -8.78
CA TRP A 175 -6.80 -17.41 -8.42
C TRP A 175 -5.92 -16.74 -9.46
N LEU A 176 -6.10 -17.07 -10.75
CA LEU A 176 -5.33 -16.43 -11.83
C LEU A 176 -5.49 -14.90 -11.80
N MET A 177 -6.71 -14.40 -11.65
CA MET A 177 -6.97 -12.97 -11.54
C MET A 177 -6.36 -12.32 -10.29
N HIS A 178 -6.03 -13.08 -9.25
CA HIS A 178 -5.37 -12.59 -8.03
C HIS A 178 -3.85 -12.62 -8.13
N ASP A 179 -3.29 -13.76 -8.53
CA ASP A 179 -1.88 -14.06 -8.32
C ASP A 179 -1.04 -13.97 -9.60
N LEU A 180 -1.63 -13.70 -10.77
CA LEU A 180 -0.84 -13.43 -11.99
C LEU A 180 0.12 -12.23 -11.81
N ALA A 181 -0.22 -11.26 -10.96
CA ALA A 181 0.68 -10.15 -10.61
C ALA A 181 2.04 -10.64 -10.10
N ASN A 182 2.09 -11.70 -9.29
CA ASN A 182 3.33 -12.23 -8.72
C ASN A 182 4.27 -12.82 -9.79
N ILE A 183 3.71 -13.23 -10.93
CA ILE A 183 4.46 -13.80 -12.06
C ILE A 183 4.82 -12.70 -13.06
N PHE A 184 3.87 -11.83 -13.39
CA PHE A 184 4.00 -10.81 -14.43
C PHE A 184 4.69 -9.53 -13.96
N VAL A 185 5.02 -9.41 -12.67
CA VAL A 185 5.80 -8.28 -12.14
C VAL A 185 7.14 -8.09 -12.87
N TYR A 186 7.69 -9.16 -13.45
CA TYR A 186 8.96 -9.19 -14.20
C TYR A 186 8.83 -8.80 -15.69
N LEU A 187 7.62 -8.74 -16.23
CA LEU A 187 7.37 -8.36 -17.62
C LEU A 187 6.78 -6.95 -17.69
N PRO A 188 6.85 -6.29 -18.86
CA PRO A 188 6.21 -4.98 -19.05
C PRO A 188 4.73 -5.02 -18.68
N ARG A 189 4.23 -3.94 -18.05
CA ARG A 189 2.82 -3.86 -17.59
C ARG A 189 1.80 -4.06 -18.70
N ARG A 190 2.11 -3.61 -19.92
CA ARG A 190 1.32 -3.88 -21.12
C ARG A 190 2.09 -4.84 -22.01
N LEU A 191 1.56 -6.05 -22.18
CA LEU A 191 2.20 -7.05 -23.03
C LEU A 191 1.87 -6.76 -24.49
N ASN A 192 2.90 -6.56 -25.31
CA ASN A 192 2.72 -6.64 -26.75
C ASN A 192 2.39 -8.09 -27.17
N PHE A 193 2.00 -8.27 -28.43
CA PHE A 193 1.61 -9.58 -28.96
C PHE A 193 2.70 -10.66 -28.76
N TYR A 194 3.98 -10.30 -28.89
CA TYR A 194 5.09 -11.26 -28.75
C TYR A 194 5.27 -11.71 -27.31
N TYR A 195 5.30 -10.78 -26.34
CA TYR A 195 5.37 -11.14 -24.93
C TYR A 195 4.14 -11.92 -24.47
N PHE A 196 2.95 -11.58 -24.99
CA PHE A 196 1.73 -12.33 -24.72
C PHE A 196 1.82 -13.79 -25.19
N VAL A 197 2.24 -14.01 -26.44
CA VAL A 197 2.41 -15.37 -27.00
C VAL A 197 3.50 -16.14 -26.24
N PHE A 198 4.64 -15.50 -25.97
CA PHE A 198 5.73 -16.10 -25.20
C PHE A 198 5.27 -16.54 -23.80
N ALA A 199 4.67 -15.62 -23.04
CA ALA A 199 4.17 -15.88 -21.70
C ALA A 199 3.11 -17.00 -21.69
N THR A 200 2.23 -16.98 -22.69
CA THR A 200 1.19 -18.00 -22.86
C THR A 200 1.80 -19.39 -23.10
N VAL A 201 2.67 -19.53 -24.11
CA VAL A 201 3.30 -20.82 -24.44
C VAL A 201 4.09 -21.36 -23.25
N LEU A 202 4.84 -20.49 -22.57
CA LEU A 202 5.60 -20.87 -21.38
C LEU A 202 4.66 -21.37 -20.27
N MET A 203 3.62 -20.61 -19.92
CA MET A 203 2.67 -21.00 -18.88
C MET A 203 2.02 -22.35 -19.21
N LEU A 204 1.58 -22.58 -20.45
CA LEU A 204 1.01 -23.85 -20.88
C LEU A 204 1.98 -25.03 -20.71
N ALA A 205 3.25 -24.84 -21.07
CA ALA A 205 4.30 -25.86 -20.92
C ALA A 205 4.63 -26.15 -19.45
N LEU A 206 4.74 -25.13 -18.61
CA LEU A 206 5.02 -25.30 -17.18
C LEU A 206 3.87 -26.02 -16.46
N HIS A 207 2.61 -25.73 -16.83
CA HIS A 207 1.46 -26.47 -16.32
C HIS A 207 1.49 -27.93 -16.74
N ALA A 208 1.96 -28.27 -17.94
CA ALA A 208 2.10 -29.67 -18.37
C ALA A 208 3.04 -30.44 -17.43
N ILE A 209 4.16 -29.82 -17.03
CA ILE A 209 5.11 -30.41 -16.07
C ILE A 209 4.46 -30.64 -14.70
N ILE A 210 3.71 -29.65 -14.20
CA ILE A 210 3.07 -29.72 -12.88
C ILE A 210 1.98 -30.80 -12.85
N PHE A 211 1.14 -30.87 -13.88
CA PHE A 211 0.09 -31.88 -14.00
C PHE A 211 0.66 -33.29 -14.19
N ALA A 212 1.74 -33.44 -14.96
CA ALA A 212 2.43 -34.72 -15.12
C ALA A 212 3.02 -35.22 -13.79
N ARG A 213 3.48 -34.32 -12.91
CA ARG A 213 4.03 -34.62 -11.58
C ARG A 213 2.97 -34.72 -10.46
N ARG A 214 1.70 -34.44 -10.74
CA ARG A 214 0.57 -34.53 -9.80
C ARG A 214 0.77 -33.78 -8.47
N GLY A 215 1.48 -32.65 -8.51
CA GLY A 215 1.51 -31.70 -7.40
C GLY A 215 2.56 -31.91 -6.28
N GLY A 216 3.43 -32.92 -6.37
CA GLY A 216 4.60 -33.07 -5.48
C GLY A 216 4.30 -33.04 -3.97
N GLU A 217 5.24 -32.51 -3.16
CA GLU A 217 5.13 -32.46 -1.69
C GLU A 217 4.05 -31.50 -1.19
N ILE A 218 3.79 -30.39 -1.89
CA ILE A 218 2.74 -29.42 -1.52
C ILE A 218 1.34 -30.05 -1.60
N GLN A 219 1.13 -30.98 -2.54
CA GLN A 219 -0.13 -31.74 -2.66
C GLN A 219 -0.48 -32.52 -1.39
N ALA A 220 0.51 -32.88 -0.56
CA ALA A 220 0.29 -33.57 0.71
C ALA A 220 -0.56 -32.73 1.68
N ILE A 221 -0.53 -31.40 1.58
CA ILE A 221 -1.39 -30.51 2.38
C ILE A 221 -2.86 -30.80 2.10
N VAL A 222 -3.23 -31.11 0.84
CA VAL A 222 -4.62 -31.37 0.44
C VAL A 222 -5.01 -32.83 0.66
N THR A 223 -4.13 -33.77 0.32
CA THR A 223 -4.46 -35.20 0.35
C THR A 223 -4.53 -35.78 1.76
N THR A 224 -3.94 -35.11 2.74
CA THR A 224 -4.04 -35.51 4.16
C THR A 224 -5.38 -35.12 4.82
N LYS A 225 -6.14 -34.23 4.17
CA LYS A 225 -7.44 -33.71 4.66
C LYS A 225 -8.56 -34.71 4.46
N THR A 226 -9.62 -34.60 5.27
CA THR A 226 -10.74 -35.53 5.21
C THR A 226 -11.52 -35.36 3.90
N ASN A 227 -11.71 -36.46 3.16
CA ASN A 227 -12.62 -36.55 2.02
C ASN A 227 -12.29 -35.63 0.81
N THR A 228 -11.04 -35.19 0.65
CA THR A 228 -10.63 -34.34 -0.50
C THR A 228 -10.43 -35.12 -1.81
N GLN A 229 -10.47 -36.45 -1.76
CA GLN A 229 -10.45 -37.33 -2.95
C GLN A 229 -11.84 -37.57 -3.53
N ASP A 230 -12.91 -37.24 -2.80
CA ASP A 230 -14.27 -37.37 -3.30
C ASP A 230 -14.63 -36.15 -4.16
N ILE A 231 -15.11 -36.38 -5.39
CA ILE A 231 -15.50 -35.33 -6.35
C ILE A 231 -16.56 -34.39 -5.76
N ARG A 232 -17.48 -34.89 -4.94
CA ARG A 232 -18.60 -34.15 -4.37
C ARG A 232 -18.11 -33.19 -3.29
N SER A 233 -17.23 -33.66 -2.40
CA SER A 233 -16.61 -32.80 -1.39
C SER A 233 -15.62 -31.82 -2.02
N ALA A 234 -14.85 -32.23 -3.03
CA ALA A 234 -14.01 -31.33 -3.82
C ALA A 234 -14.81 -30.19 -4.46
N THR A 235 -16.02 -30.48 -4.99
CA THR A 235 -16.92 -29.46 -5.56
C THR A 235 -17.22 -28.34 -4.56
N ILE A 236 -17.57 -28.71 -3.32
CA ILE A 236 -17.95 -27.76 -2.28
C ILE A 236 -16.74 -26.97 -1.78
N ILE A 237 -15.58 -27.63 -1.63
CA ILE A 237 -14.33 -26.97 -1.25
C ILE A 237 -13.97 -25.92 -2.30
N ASP A 238 -13.96 -26.29 -3.58
CA ASP A 238 -13.59 -25.40 -4.69
C ASP A 238 -14.53 -24.20 -4.75
N PHE A 239 -15.84 -24.43 -4.65
CA PHE A 239 -16.85 -23.36 -4.73
C PHE A 239 -16.74 -22.37 -3.57
N ILE A 240 -16.62 -22.86 -2.33
CA ILE A 240 -16.46 -21.98 -1.17
C ILE A 240 -15.18 -21.18 -1.31
N TYR A 241 -14.06 -21.83 -1.65
CA TYR A 241 -12.78 -21.15 -1.76
C TYR A 241 -12.82 -20.06 -2.85
N ALA A 242 -13.43 -20.34 -4.00
CA ALA A 242 -13.61 -19.36 -5.06
C ALA A 242 -14.42 -18.15 -4.60
N LEU A 243 -15.48 -18.36 -3.83
CA LEU A 243 -16.31 -17.29 -3.27
C LEU A 243 -15.52 -16.44 -2.26
N VAL A 244 -14.68 -17.06 -1.42
CA VAL A 244 -13.78 -16.32 -0.51
C VAL A 244 -12.85 -15.42 -1.29
N LEU A 245 -12.17 -15.97 -2.32
CA LEU A 245 -11.24 -15.20 -3.16
C LEU A 245 -11.95 -14.07 -3.92
N MET A 246 -13.18 -14.31 -4.39
CA MET A 246 -13.99 -13.29 -5.07
C MET A 246 -14.34 -12.14 -4.11
N ILE A 247 -14.76 -12.41 -2.87
CA ILE A 247 -15.06 -11.36 -1.89
C ILE A 247 -13.81 -10.52 -1.62
N PHE A 248 -12.65 -11.16 -1.42
CA PHE A 248 -11.40 -10.44 -1.21
C PHE A 248 -10.93 -9.67 -2.44
N LYS A 249 -11.29 -10.12 -3.65
CA LYS A 249 -11.01 -9.40 -4.90
C LYS A 249 -11.73 -8.04 -4.92
N GLU A 250 -13.02 -8.03 -4.63
CA GLU A 250 -13.85 -6.82 -4.69
C GLU A 250 -13.54 -5.83 -3.56
N TYR A 251 -13.07 -6.33 -2.40
CA TYR A 251 -12.79 -5.48 -1.24
C TYR A 251 -11.42 -4.78 -1.29
N SER A 252 -10.45 -5.28 -2.06
CA SER A 252 -9.09 -4.72 -2.10
C SER A 252 -8.36 -5.01 -3.40
N ASN A 253 -7.91 -3.95 -4.07
CA ASN A 253 -7.04 -4.05 -5.25
C ASN A 253 -5.61 -4.50 -4.92
N MET A 254 -5.17 -4.41 -3.65
CA MET A 254 -3.85 -4.93 -3.26
C MET A 254 -3.81 -6.46 -3.28
N PRO A 255 -2.77 -7.08 -3.88
CA PRO A 255 -2.50 -8.51 -3.78
C PRO A 255 -2.40 -8.97 -2.33
N MET A 256 -3.14 -10.02 -1.96
CA MET A 256 -3.09 -10.69 -0.65
C MET A 256 -2.47 -12.09 -0.81
N SER A 257 -2.01 -12.70 0.28
CA SER A 257 -1.58 -14.10 0.25
C SER A 257 -2.76 -15.08 0.15
N THR A 258 -2.96 -15.67 -1.02
CA THR A 258 -3.97 -16.72 -1.21
C THR A 258 -3.63 -18.00 -0.43
N THR A 259 -2.35 -18.26 -0.16
CA THR A 259 -1.90 -19.36 0.71
C THR A 259 -2.49 -19.31 2.12
N TRP A 260 -2.53 -18.14 2.75
CA TRP A 260 -3.08 -17.99 4.10
C TRP A 260 -4.60 -18.16 4.10
N VAL A 261 -5.30 -17.64 3.09
CA VAL A 261 -6.74 -17.85 2.91
C VAL A 261 -7.06 -19.34 2.73
N PHE A 262 -6.29 -20.05 1.90
CA PHE A 262 -6.42 -21.48 1.68
C PHE A 262 -6.26 -22.30 2.96
N LEU A 263 -5.16 -22.07 3.68
CA LEU A 263 -4.86 -22.79 4.92
C LEU A 263 -5.90 -22.50 6.01
N GLY A 264 -6.37 -21.25 6.10
CA GLY A 264 -7.46 -20.87 7.01
C GLY A 264 -8.73 -21.66 6.71
N LEU A 265 -9.16 -21.66 5.45
CA LEU A 265 -10.37 -22.38 5.02
C LEU A 265 -10.28 -23.89 5.30
N LEU A 266 -9.16 -24.53 4.94
CA LEU A 266 -8.95 -25.95 5.22
C LEU A 266 -8.93 -26.24 6.72
N ALA A 267 -8.25 -25.42 7.51
CA ALA A 267 -8.21 -25.57 8.95
C ALA A 267 -9.60 -25.47 9.57
N GLY A 268 -10.38 -24.44 9.21
CA GLY A 268 -11.74 -24.27 9.72
C GLY A 268 -12.67 -25.43 9.36
N ARG A 269 -12.57 -25.92 8.11
CA ARG A 269 -13.29 -27.11 7.65
C ARG A 269 -12.96 -28.35 8.46
N GLU A 270 -11.68 -28.68 8.62
CA GLU A 270 -11.24 -29.88 9.35
C GLU A 270 -11.67 -29.82 10.82
N THR A 271 -11.59 -28.63 11.43
CA THR A 271 -12.11 -28.39 12.79
C THR A 271 -13.61 -28.68 12.86
N ALA A 272 -14.43 -28.14 11.94
CA ALA A 272 -15.87 -28.39 11.93
C ALA A 272 -16.22 -29.87 11.71
N ILE A 273 -15.54 -30.56 10.80
CA ILE A 273 -15.76 -32.00 10.53
C ILE A 273 -15.40 -32.85 11.75
N SER A 274 -14.27 -32.56 12.40
CA SER A 274 -13.84 -33.28 13.61
C SER A 274 -14.82 -33.06 14.78
N LEU A 275 -15.29 -31.83 14.98
CA LEU A 275 -16.26 -31.50 16.03
C LEU A 275 -17.61 -32.22 15.85
N LEU A 276 -18.09 -32.36 14.60
CA LEU A 276 -19.43 -32.87 14.33
C LEU A 276 -19.51 -34.36 14.00
N LEU A 277 -18.56 -34.89 13.23
CA LEU A 277 -18.58 -36.29 12.79
C LEU A 277 -17.64 -37.19 13.58
N LYS A 278 -16.72 -36.62 14.37
CA LYS A 278 -15.71 -37.35 15.17
C LYS A 278 -14.91 -38.38 14.36
N VAL A 279 -14.78 -38.17 13.04
CA VAL A 279 -14.06 -39.06 12.12
C VAL A 279 -12.57 -39.11 12.48
N ARG A 280 -12.02 -38.00 12.99
CA ARG A 280 -10.71 -37.94 13.65
C ARG A 280 -10.83 -37.23 15.00
N PRO A 281 -10.07 -37.66 16.03
CA PRO A 281 -9.99 -36.94 17.30
C PRO A 281 -9.56 -35.49 17.10
N ILE A 282 -10.16 -34.57 17.85
CA ILE A 282 -9.86 -33.12 17.74
C ILE A 282 -8.37 -32.82 17.97
N LYS A 283 -7.70 -33.62 18.81
CA LYS A 283 -6.25 -33.53 19.06
C LYS A 283 -5.42 -33.84 17.82
N GLU A 284 -5.84 -34.85 17.04
CA GLU A 284 -5.15 -35.23 15.80
C GLU A 284 -5.40 -34.17 14.71
N THR A 285 -6.65 -33.70 14.56
CA THR A 285 -6.99 -32.59 13.67
C THR A 285 -6.21 -31.32 14.02
N GLY A 286 -6.12 -30.97 15.30
CA GLY A 286 -5.33 -29.86 15.78
C GLY A 286 -3.84 -30.00 15.45
N GLY A 287 -3.28 -31.22 15.55
CA GLY A 287 -1.90 -31.50 15.14
C GLY A 287 -1.65 -31.28 13.64
N ILE A 288 -2.61 -31.68 12.78
CA ILE A 288 -2.51 -31.46 11.33
C ILE A 288 -2.59 -29.95 11.01
N VAL A 289 -3.55 -29.23 11.59
CA VAL A 289 -3.69 -27.78 11.39
C VAL A 289 -2.44 -27.05 11.87
N PHE A 290 -1.93 -27.39 13.06
CA PHE A 290 -0.71 -26.79 13.61
C PHE A 290 0.51 -27.07 12.74
N LYS A 291 0.66 -28.29 12.20
CA LYS A 291 1.74 -28.63 11.26
C LYS A 291 1.70 -27.76 10.00
N ASP A 292 0.52 -27.51 9.44
CA ASP A 292 0.41 -26.70 8.22
C ASP A 292 0.66 -25.22 8.50
N VAL A 293 0.10 -24.70 9.60
CA VAL A 293 0.34 -23.31 10.04
C VAL A 293 1.81 -23.09 10.37
N SER A 294 2.45 -23.99 11.12
CA SER A 294 3.88 -23.86 11.46
C SER A 294 4.78 -23.88 10.23
N LYS A 295 4.49 -24.77 9.25
CA LYS A 295 5.20 -24.76 7.96
C LYS A 295 5.00 -23.44 7.22
N ALA A 296 3.77 -22.96 7.10
CA ALA A 296 3.46 -21.69 6.44
C ALA A 296 4.12 -20.49 7.14
N SER A 297 4.13 -20.47 8.47
CA SER A 297 4.82 -19.46 9.28
C SER A 297 6.33 -19.49 9.05
N ALA A 298 6.95 -20.67 8.92
CA ALA A 298 8.36 -20.77 8.55
C ALA A 298 8.63 -20.19 7.16
N GLY A 299 7.76 -20.46 6.19
CA GLY A 299 7.81 -19.84 4.86
C GLY A 299 7.67 -18.32 4.91
N LEU A 300 6.74 -17.80 5.72
CA LEU A 300 6.54 -16.36 5.93
C LEU A 300 7.74 -15.70 6.61
N LEU A 301 8.35 -16.34 7.60
CA LEU A 301 9.56 -15.85 8.28
C LEU A 301 10.73 -15.71 7.30
N VAL A 302 10.99 -16.75 6.50
CA VAL A 302 12.01 -16.69 5.44
C VAL A 302 11.69 -15.56 4.46
N SER A 303 10.42 -15.39 4.12
CA SER A 303 9.99 -14.33 3.22
C SER A 303 10.20 -12.93 3.80
N ALA A 304 9.94 -12.75 5.09
CA ALA A 304 10.13 -11.47 5.78
C ALA A 304 11.61 -11.15 5.90
N LEU A 305 12.43 -12.13 6.30
CA LEU A 305 13.89 -11.98 6.38
C LEU A 305 14.49 -11.57 5.04
N LEU A 306 14.02 -12.12 3.93
CA LEU A 306 14.47 -11.72 2.60
C LEU A 306 13.95 -10.35 2.21
N ALA A 307 12.68 -10.05 2.45
CA ALA A 307 12.10 -8.76 2.09
C ALA A 307 12.77 -7.58 2.83
N PHE A 308 13.12 -7.75 4.12
CA PHE A 308 13.86 -6.74 4.88
C PHE A 308 15.37 -6.80 4.66
N GLY A 309 15.93 -7.99 4.47
CA GLY A 309 17.38 -8.20 4.36
C GLY A 309 17.96 -7.87 3.00
N LEU A 310 17.24 -8.13 1.90
CA LEU A 310 17.75 -7.90 0.54
C LEU A 310 18.03 -6.42 0.22
N PRO A 311 17.17 -5.44 0.61
CA PRO A 311 17.48 -4.03 0.43
C PRO A 311 18.74 -3.58 1.19
N ILE A 312 18.89 -4.04 2.43
CA ILE A 312 20.07 -3.73 3.28
C ILE A 312 21.34 -4.33 2.66
N PHE A 313 21.26 -5.58 2.22
CA PHE A 313 22.37 -6.27 1.58
C PHE A 313 22.78 -5.62 0.25
N HIS A 314 21.81 -5.14 -0.53
CA HIS A 314 22.07 -4.38 -1.75
C HIS A 314 22.86 -3.11 -1.44
N GLN A 315 22.41 -2.30 -0.47
CA GLN A 315 23.08 -1.07 -0.08
C GLN A 315 24.53 -1.31 0.39
N ALA A 316 24.76 -2.40 1.13
CA ALA A 316 26.10 -2.78 1.58
C ALA A 316 27.06 -3.13 0.43
N ILE A 317 26.58 -3.84 -0.60
CA ILE A 317 27.38 -4.23 -1.77
C ILE A 317 27.57 -3.05 -2.73
N SER A 318 26.51 -2.29 -3.03
CA SER A 318 26.60 -1.12 -3.92
C SER A 318 27.48 -0.02 -3.33
N GLY A 319 27.51 0.11 -2.00
CA GLY A 319 28.42 1.02 -1.30
C GLY A 319 29.90 0.61 -1.40
N THR A 320 30.20 -0.69 -1.53
CA THR A 320 31.57 -1.18 -1.72
C THR A 320 32.04 -1.03 -3.17
N GLU A 321 31.16 -1.21 -4.15
CA GLU A 321 31.44 -0.97 -5.58
C GLU A 321 31.63 0.53 -5.90
N ALA A 322 30.84 1.41 -5.30
CA ALA A 322 30.99 2.86 -5.45
C ALA A 322 32.29 3.40 -4.84
N LEU A 323 32.84 2.74 -3.82
CA LEU A 323 34.17 3.05 -3.26
C LEU A 323 35.30 2.58 -4.20
N ALA A 324 35.09 1.45 -4.89
CA ALA A 324 36.05 0.88 -5.84
C ALA A 324 36.06 1.61 -7.21
N ALA A 325 34.93 2.19 -7.64
CA ALA A 325 34.83 2.91 -8.90
C ALA A 325 35.41 4.34 -8.86
N LYS A 326 35.63 4.92 -7.68
CA LYS A 326 36.19 6.28 -7.49
C LYS A 326 37.72 6.37 -7.64
N THR A 327 38.42 5.29 -8.04
CA THR A 327 39.89 5.26 -8.14
C THR A 327 40.46 5.32 -9.57
N ASN A 328 39.64 5.53 -10.62
CA ASN A 328 40.14 5.65 -11.98
C ASN A 328 39.91 7.06 -12.57
N PRO A 329 40.96 7.85 -12.83
CA PRO A 329 40.82 9.26 -13.20
C PRO A 329 40.89 9.45 -14.72
N ASP A 330 39.93 8.95 -15.49
CA ASP A 330 39.80 9.30 -16.92
C ASP A 330 38.40 8.93 -17.43
N ASP A 331 37.41 9.82 -17.27
CA ASP A 331 36.41 10.02 -18.33
C ASP A 331 35.70 11.38 -18.22
N LYS A 332 35.57 12.06 -19.36
CA LYS A 332 34.87 13.34 -19.54
C LYS A 332 33.76 13.13 -20.57
N THR A 333 32.64 13.85 -20.41
CA THR A 333 31.43 13.96 -21.28
C THR A 333 30.36 12.89 -20.97
N ASN A 334 29.06 13.16 -20.76
CA ASN A 334 28.09 14.08 -21.39
C ASN A 334 26.94 14.45 -20.38
N PRO A 335 26.14 15.55 -20.55
CA PRO A 335 25.19 16.05 -19.56
C PRO A 335 23.72 15.78 -19.92
N THR A 336 23.15 14.67 -19.44
CA THR A 336 21.69 14.48 -19.26
C THR A 336 21.51 13.19 -18.47
N ASP A 337 21.52 13.30 -17.13
CA ASP A 337 20.92 12.34 -16.19
C ASP A 337 21.12 12.92 -14.80
N ASN A 338 20.16 13.75 -14.36
CA ASN A 338 20.16 14.30 -13.01
C ASN A 338 19.67 13.24 -12.02
N VAL A 339 20.54 12.29 -11.69
CA VAL A 339 20.49 11.63 -10.39
C VAL A 339 20.88 12.70 -9.37
N VAL A 340 19.89 13.31 -8.71
CA VAL A 340 20.13 14.15 -7.54
C VAL A 340 20.75 13.24 -6.48
N THR A 341 22.05 13.40 -6.23
CA THR A 341 22.76 12.65 -5.21
C THR A 341 22.29 13.12 -3.83
N ALA A 342 22.00 12.17 -2.94
CA ALA A 342 21.53 12.43 -1.57
C ALA A 342 22.45 13.38 -0.78
N ASP A 343 23.72 13.51 -1.17
CA ASP A 343 24.74 14.34 -0.54
C ASP A 343 24.47 15.86 -0.57
N ALA A 344 23.71 16.37 -1.55
CA ALA A 344 23.52 17.82 -1.71
C ALA A 344 22.34 18.37 -0.89
N ASP A 345 21.22 17.64 -0.78
CA ASP A 345 20.10 17.97 0.12
C ASP A 345 20.57 17.99 1.60
N VAL A 346 21.63 17.24 1.94
CA VAL A 346 22.24 17.19 3.29
C VAL A 346 22.92 18.52 3.65
N ALA A 347 23.48 19.26 2.68
CA ALA A 347 24.20 20.50 2.94
C ALA A 347 23.26 21.63 3.40
N ALA A 348 22.06 21.73 2.82
CA ALA A 348 21.08 22.75 3.22
C ALA A 348 20.50 22.47 4.63
N LEU A 349 20.38 21.19 5.00
CA LEU A 349 19.96 20.79 6.34
C LEU A 349 21.08 20.93 7.38
N ALA A 350 22.35 21.08 6.97
CA ALA A 350 23.50 21.16 7.90
C ALA A 350 23.49 22.38 8.84
N ALA A 351 22.73 23.42 8.50
CA ALA A 351 22.55 24.59 9.36
C ALA A 351 21.49 24.39 10.47
N LEU A 352 20.77 23.26 10.47
CA LEU A 352 19.81 22.90 11.51
C LEU A 352 20.52 22.24 12.71
N PRO A 353 19.93 22.33 13.91
CA PRO A 353 20.53 21.73 15.10
C PRO A 353 20.62 20.21 14.97
N THR A 354 21.78 19.65 15.30
CA THR A 354 21.96 18.20 15.42
C THR A 354 21.23 17.69 16.64
N TYR A 355 20.48 16.60 16.49
CA TYR A 355 19.84 15.94 17.62
C TYR A 355 20.88 15.21 18.47
N VAL A 356 20.89 15.52 19.77
CA VAL A 356 21.65 14.78 20.77
C VAL A 356 20.63 14.24 21.78
N PRO A 357 20.37 12.93 21.81
CA PRO A 357 19.43 12.35 22.75
C PRO A 357 19.96 12.54 24.18
N LYS A 358 19.07 12.78 25.15
CA LYS A 358 19.46 12.60 26.54
C LYS A 358 19.73 11.11 26.81
N PRO A 359 20.68 10.78 27.70
CA PRO A 359 20.86 9.40 28.13
C PRO A 359 19.59 8.87 28.80
N ASP A 360 19.25 7.60 28.52
CA ASP A 360 18.25 6.80 29.24
C ASP A 360 16.81 7.35 29.30
N PHE A 361 16.44 8.28 28.40
CA PHE A 361 15.05 8.76 28.33
C PHE A 361 14.11 7.62 27.93
N SER A 362 12.98 7.45 28.59
CA SER A 362 12.05 6.33 28.35
C SER A 362 10.61 6.73 28.63
N GLY A 363 9.66 5.93 28.17
CA GLY A 363 8.24 6.16 28.42
C GLY A 363 7.37 5.93 27.19
N GLU A 364 6.16 6.43 27.24
CA GLU A 364 5.17 6.28 26.17
C GLU A 364 4.79 7.64 25.58
N VAL A 365 4.70 7.71 24.25
CA VAL A 365 4.19 8.87 23.51
C VAL A 365 3.11 8.41 22.55
N ARG A 366 1.86 8.75 22.86
CA ARG A 366 0.71 8.50 21.98
C ARG A 366 0.52 9.69 21.05
N CYS A 367 0.50 9.40 19.76
CA CYS A 367 0.30 10.38 18.70
C CYS A 367 -1.06 10.14 18.05
N VAL A 368 -1.92 11.17 18.00
CA VAL A 368 -3.24 11.07 17.36
C VAL A 368 -3.40 12.20 16.35
N GLY A 369 -3.96 11.93 15.17
CA GLY A 369 -4.46 12.98 14.28
C GLY A 369 -4.18 12.77 12.80
N SER A 370 -3.50 13.74 12.18
CA SER A 370 -3.33 13.86 10.73
C SER A 370 -2.78 12.59 10.05
N ASP A 371 -3.59 11.99 9.19
CA ASP A 371 -3.21 10.91 8.26
C ASP A 371 -2.05 11.31 7.33
N THR A 372 -1.98 12.58 6.94
CA THR A 372 -0.88 13.14 6.12
C THR A 372 0.49 13.01 6.81
N MET A 373 0.53 12.85 8.14
CA MET A 373 1.79 12.78 8.90
C MET A 373 2.16 11.34 9.31
N ARG A 374 1.38 10.33 8.89
CA ARG A 374 1.57 8.93 9.33
C ARG A 374 2.99 8.43 9.05
N GLU A 375 3.42 8.49 7.79
CA GLU A 375 4.72 7.99 7.37
C GLU A 375 5.88 8.71 8.09
N VAL A 376 5.80 10.04 8.20
CA VAL A 376 6.81 10.84 8.92
C VAL A 376 6.90 10.40 10.37
N MET A 377 5.77 10.23 11.06
CA MET A 377 5.79 9.85 12.47
C MET A 377 6.24 8.41 12.70
N GLU A 378 5.95 7.50 11.76
CA GLU A 378 6.45 6.11 11.81
C GLU A 378 7.97 6.06 11.65
N GLN A 379 8.54 6.85 10.73
CA GLN A 379 9.98 6.97 10.56
C GLN A 379 10.66 7.64 11.76
N VAL A 380 10.03 8.68 12.34
CA VAL A 380 10.50 9.32 13.58
C VAL A 380 10.49 8.34 14.75
N ALA A 381 9.43 7.52 14.89
CA ALA A 381 9.36 6.50 15.92
C ALA A 381 10.46 5.45 15.77
N ALA A 382 10.74 5.01 14.54
CA ALA A 382 11.83 4.07 14.26
C ALA A 382 13.19 4.67 14.65
N ALA A 383 13.47 5.91 14.23
CA ALA A 383 14.74 6.58 14.52
C ALA A 383 14.94 6.85 16.03
N LEU A 384 13.89 7.26 16.74
CA LEU A 384 13.96 7.47 18.18
C LEU A 384 14.09 6.16 18.97
N LYS A 385 13.56 5.06 18.45
CA LYS A 385 13.71 3.73 19.07
C LYS A 385 15.14 3.21 19.03
N GLU A 386 15.91 3.59 18.01
CA GLU A 386 17.35 3.30 17.97
C GLU A 386 18.11 4.11 19.03
N ALA A 387 17.71 5.36 19.27
CA ALA A 387 18.31 6.23 20.28
C ALA A 387 17.88 5.87 21.72
N SER A 388 16.65 5.39 21.89
CA SER A 388 16.11 4.87 23.15
C SER A 388 15.17 3.67 22.93
N PRO A 389 15.65 2.44 23.18
CA PRO A 389 14.85 1.22 23.01
C PRO A 389 13.59 1.15 23.89
N ASP A 390 13.63 1.80 25.05
CA ASP A 390 12.56 1.81 26.05
C ASP A 390 11.50 2.90 25.78
N LEU A 391 11.67 3.69 24.73
CA LEU A 391 10.61 4.54 24.20
C LEU A 391 9.57 3.68 23.45
N ALA A 392 8.31 3.84 23.82
CA ALA A 392 7.15 3.31 23.12
C ALA A 392 6.38 4.47 22.46
N MET A 393 6.24 4.44 21.14
CA MET A 393 5.41 5.40 20.41
C MET A 393 4.25 4.67 19.75
N THR A 394 3.04 5.20 19.91
CA THR A 394 1.85 4.72 19.17
C THR A 394 1.35 5.85 18.27
N ILE A 395 0.88 5.49 17.08
CA ILE A 395 0.50 6.45 16.03
C ILE A 395 -0.87 6.07 15.50
N GLU A 396 -1.88 6.89 15.80
CA GLU A 396 -3.26 6.76 15.36
C GLU A 396 -3.63 7.95 14.46
N SER A 397 -3.57 7.74 13.15
CA SER A 397 -3.65 8.83 12.19
C SER A 397 -4.89 8.76 11.29
N GLU A 398 -6.06 8.99 11.90
CA GLU A 398 -7.39 8.97 11.25
C GLU A 398 -7.83 10.33 10.67
N GLY A 399 -7.06 11.39 10.88
CA GLY A 399 -7.33 12.75 10.37
C GLY A 399 -7.16 13.83 11.43
N SER A 400 -6.84 15.06 11.03
CA SER A 400 -6.56 16.16 11.96
C SER A 400 -7.75 16.51 12.88
N ALA A 401 -9.00 16.25 12.46
CA ALA A 401 -10.16 16.54 13.31
C ALA A 401 -10.24 15.66 14.58
N THR A 402 -9.52 14.53 14.64
CA THR A 402 -9.53 13.63 15.82
C THR A 402 -8.54 14.06 16.89
N ALA A 403 -7.51 14.84 16.53
CA ALA A 403 -6.43 15.21 17.44
C ALA A 403 -6.85 16.17 18.58
N PRO A 404 -7.62 17.25 18.33
CA PRO A 404 -8.02 18.17 19.38
C PRO A 404 -8.85 17.54 20.53
N PRO A 405 -9.89 16.71 20.27
CA PRO A 405 -10.60 16.06 21.35
C PRO A 405 -9.72 15.04 22.09
N ALA A 406 -8.85 14.28 21.41
CA ALA A 406 -7.91 13.35 22.05
C ALA A 406 -6.92 14.07 22.97
N LEU A 407 -6.33 15.19 22.51
CA LEU A 407 -5.43 16.01 23.32
C LEU A 407 -6.16 16.61 24.52
N THR A 408 -7.39 17.10 24.31
CA THR A 408 -8.22 17.64 25.39
C THR A 408 -8.58 16.55 26.39
N ALA A 409 -8.88 15.33 25.95
CA ALA A 409 -9.18 14.19 26.81
C ALA A 409 -7.95 13.70 27.60
N GLY A 410 -6.73 13.93 27.10
CA GLY A 410 -5.49 13.36 27.62
C GLY A 410 -5.19 11.98 27.04
N GLU A 411 -5.83 11.63 25.92
CA GLU A 411 -5.67 10.35 25.21
C GLU A 411 -4.41 10.34 24.34
N CYS A 412 -3.86 11.51 24.00
CA CYS A 412 -2.59 11.63 23.30
C CYS A 412 -1.68 12.71 23.91
N GLU A 413 -0.37 12.51 23.80
CA GLU A 413 0.64 13.52 24.10
C GLU A 413 0.91 14.43 22.89
N LEU A 414 0.87 13.88 21.68
CA LEU A 414 1.15 14.60 20.43
C LEU A 414 -0.09 14.62 19.52
N ALA A 415 -0.72 15.77 19.38
CA ALA A 415 -1.81 15.99 18.43
C ALA A 415 -1.28 16.42 17.06
N LEU A 416 -1.32 15.51 16.09
CA LEU A 416 -0.80 15.69 14.74
C LEU A 416 -1.83 16.44 13.87
N MET A 417 -1.44 17.54 13.24
CA MET A 417 -2.38 18.48 12.62
C MET A 417 -1.83 19.06 11.31
N SER A 418 -2.54 18.85 10.19
CA SER A 418 -2.18 19.44 8.88
C SER A 418 -2.90 20.78 8.60
N ARG A 419 -3.37 21.43 9.68
CA ARG A 419 -3.95 22.76 9.73
C ARG A 419 -3.82 23.28 11.16
N ARG A 420 -4.02 24.58 11.40
CA ARG A 420 -4.16 25.08 12.76
C ARG A 420 -5.40 24.49 13.44
N MET A 421 -5.36 24.36 14.76
CA MET A 421 -6.58 24.18 15.56
C MET A 421 -7.51 25.38 15.37
N THR A 422 -8.80 25.11 15.22
CA THR A 422 -9.85 26.13 15.17
C THR A 422 -9.99 26.82 16.53
N LEU A 423 -10.64 28.00 16.55
CA LEU A 423 -10.92 28.70 17.80
C LEU A 423 -11.74 27.84 18.77
N THR A 424 -12.77 27.15 18.26
CA THR A 424 -13.61 26.27 19.08
C THR A 424 -12.85 25.08 19.67
N GLU A 425 -11.92 24.49 18.91
CA GLU A 425 -11.05 23.40 19.41
C GLU A 425 -10.13 23.91 20.52
N LYS A 426 -9.53 25.10 20.36
CA LYS A 426 -8.69 25.73 21.40
C LYS A 426 -9.51 26.13 22.63
N GLU A 427 -10.73 26.63 22.43
CA GLU A 427 -11.65 26.99 23.52
C GLU A 427 -12.03 25.77 24.36
N ALA A 428 -12.34 24.64 23.72
CA ALA A 428 -12.63 23.39 24.43
C ALA A 428 -11.43 22.92 25.29
N PHE A 429 -10.21 23.02 24.74
CA PHE A 429 -8.99 22.74 25.49
C PHE A 429 -8.81 23.71 26.68
N ARG A 430 -8.97 25.02 26.44
CA ARG A 430 -8.88 26.08 27.46
C ARG A 430 -9.89 25.90 28.59
N GLN A 431 -11.12 25.48 28.28
CA GLN A 431 -12.14 25.23 29.30
C GLN A 431 -11.72 24.14 30.29
N LYS A 432 -10.91 23.17 29.85
CA LYS A 432 -10.42 22.09 30.72
C LYS A 432 -9.12 22.46 31.44
N PHE A 433 -8.15 23.05 30.75
CA PHE A 433 -6.80 23.24 31.28
C PHE A 433 -6.47 24.68 31.71
N GLY A 434 -7.30 25.66 31.37
CA GLY A 434 -7.10 27.07 31.75
C GLY A 434 -6.04 27.82 30.94
N HIS A 435 -5.46 27.19 29.91
CA HIS A 435 -4.49 27.80 28.99
C HIS A 435 -4.64 27.22 27.57
N ASP A 436 -4.03 27.86 26.57
CA ASP A 436 -4.02 27.36 25.19
C ASP A 436 -3.07 26.16 25.02
N PRO A 437 -3.36 25.24 24.07
CA PRO A 437 -2.39 24.22 23.68
C PRO A 437 -1.25 24.85 22.88
N VAL A 438 -0.03 24.34 23.04
CA VAL A 438 1.14 24.86 22.32
C VAL A 438 1.25 24.16 20.97
N GLY A 439 1.19 24.93 19.88
CA GLY A 439 1.39 24.44 18.51
C GLY A 439 2.84 24.60 18.06
N ILE A 440 3.48 23.48 17.76
CA ILE A 440 4.83 23.40 17.21
C ILE A 440 4.73 23.18 15.71
N GLU A 441 5.29 24.09 14.91
CA GLU A 441 5.39 23.89 13.46
C GLU A 441 6.58 22.95 13.22
N ILE A 442 6.35 21.80 12.58
CA ILE A 442 7.41 20.80 12.40
C ILE A 442 7.97 20.76 10.98
N GLY A 443 7.27 21.37 10.02
CA GLY A 443 7.63 21.39 8.61
C GLY A 443 6.55 22.14 7.83
N LEU A 444 6.75 22.32 6.51
CA LEU A 444 5.74 22.88 5.62
C LEU A 444 5.27 21.84 4.61
N ASP A 445 4.10 22.09 4.06
CA ASP A 445 3.49 21.36 2.95
C ASP A 445 2.84 22.39 2.01
N ALA A 446 2.60 21.99 0.79
CA ALA A 446 1.78 22.72 -0.15
C ALA A 446 0.68 21.80 -0.68
N LEU A 447 -0.58 22.21 -0.60
CA LEU A 447 -1.61 21.48 -1.33
C LEU A 447 -1.48 21.80 -2.80
N ALA A 448 -1.26 20.77 -3.62
CA ALA A 448 -1.34 20.85 -5.06
C ALA A 448 -2.77 20.53 -5.52
N VAL A 449 -3.20 21.22 -6.58
CA VAL A 449 -4.41 20.84 -7.33
C VAL A 449 -3.96 20.02 -8.52
N TYR A 450 -4.45 18.79 -8.57
CA TYR A 450 -4.13 17.83 -9.60
C TYR A 450 -5.26 17.78 -10.62
N VAL A 451 -4.87 17.69 -11.88
CA VAL A 451 -5.71 17.24 -13.00
C VAL A 451 -5.04 16.03 -13.62
N ASN A 452 -5.79 15.23 -14.38
CA ASN A 452 -5.19 14.18 -15.21
C ASN A 452 -4.12 14.77 -16.16
N ALA A 453 -3.07 14.01 -16.44
CA ALA A 453 -1.93 14.47 -17.25
C ALA A 453 -2.32 14.94 -18.66
N GLU A 454 -3.39 14.37 -19.24
CA GLU A 454 -3.92 14.75 -20.56
C GLU A 454 -4.83 15.99 -20.51
N ASN A 455 -5.22 16.45 -19.32
CA ASN A 455 -6.00 17.67 -19.19
C ASN A 455 -5.11 18.90 -19.49
N PRO A 456 -5.50 19.78 -20.44
CA PRO A 456 -4.63 20.85 -20.92
C PRO A 456 -4.54 22.06 -19.97
N ILE A 457 -5.36 22.11 -18.90
CA ILE A 457 -5.38 23.24 -17.97
C ILE A 457 -4.01 23.43 -17.32
N ARG A 458 -3.46 24.63 -17.45
CA ARG A 458 -2.15 24.97 -16.87
C ARG A 458 -2.26 25.60 -15.49
N GLY A 459 -3.35 26.30 -15.21
CA GLY A 459 -3.57 26.89 -13.91
C GLY A 459 -5.00 27.38 -13.71
N LEU A 460 -5.33 27.64 -12.44
CA LEU A 460 -6.62 28.17 -12.00
C LEU A 460 -6.42 29.22 -10.89
N THR A 461 -7.35 30.16 -10.80
CA THR A 461 -7.40 31.10 -9.66
C THR A 461 -8.14 30.47 -8.46
N LEU A 462 -7.95 31.00 -7.25
CA LEU A 462 -8.73 30.59 -6.09
C LEU A 462 -10.25 30.78 -6.29
N ASP A 463 -10.67 31.85 -6.98
CA ASP A 463 -12.08 32.08 -7.30
C ASP A 463 -12.63 31.04 -8.29
N GLN A 464 -11.83 30.63 -9.28
CA GLN A 464 -12.20 29.55 -10.20
C GLN A 464 -12.30 28.20 -9.47
N LEU A 465 -11.37 27.91 -8.57
CA LEU A 465 -11.45 26.71 -7.74
C LEU A 465 -12.67 26.75 -6.80
N ASN A 466 -13.02 27.92 -6.25
CA ASN A 466 -14.25 28.09 -5.48
C ASN A 466 -15.49 27.82 -6.34
N ALA A 467 -15.50 28.28 -7.59
CA ALA A 467 -16.55 27.98 -8.55
C ALA A 467 -16.58 26.51 -9.03
N ILE A 468 -15.53 25.73 -8.80
CA ILE A 468 -15.49 24.29 -9.13
C ILE A 468 -15.89 23.42 -7.94
N PHE A 469 -15.39 23.73 -6.74
CA PHE A 469 -15.51 22.91 -5.54
C PHE A 469 -16.59 23.38 -4.56
N GLY A 470 -17.05 24.63 -4.64
CA GLY A 470 -17.99 25.24 -3.68
C GLY A 470 -19.45 24.92 -3.94
N ALA A 471 -20.27 24.89 -2.89
CA ALA A 471 -21.71 24.56 -2.96
C ALA A 471 -22.52 25.53 -3.84
N GLY A 472 -22.11 26.79 -3.96
CA GLY A 472 -22.74 27.76 -4.87
C GLY A 472 -22.63 27.37 -6.35
N ALA A 473 -21.68 26.51 -6.70
CA ALA A 473 -21.49 25.97 -8.05
C ALA A 473 -22.34 24.72 -8.35
N ALA A 474 -22.90 24.07 -7.32
CA ALA A 474 -23.67 22.83 -7.47
C ALA A 474 -24.93 23.00 -8.33
N GLN A 475 -25.43 24.23 -8.51
CA GLN A 475 -26.57 24.51 -9.40
C GLN A 475 -26.22 24.49 -10.88
N LEU A 476 -24.93 24.54 -11.26
CA LEU A 476 -24.51 24.75 -12.65
C LEU A 476 -23.69 23.61 -13.28
N LYS A 477 -23.38 22.53 -12.54
CA LYS A 477 -22.57 21.39 -13.04
C LYS A 477 -21.37 21.86 -13.89
N PRO A 478 -20.33 22.44 -13.26
CA PRO A 478 -19.26 23.12 -13.98
C PRO A 478 -18.63 22.19 -15.01
N ARG A 479 -18.32 22.73 -16.19
CA ARG A 479 -17.82 21.96 -17.34
C ARG A 479 -16.49 22.51 -17.81
N TRP A 480 -15.65 21.64 -18.34
CA TRP A 480 -14.30 22.02 -18.78
C TRP A 480 -14.27 23.06 -19.89
N GLY A 481 -15.31 23.18 -20.72
CA GLY A 481 -15.38 24.20 -21.78
C GLY A 481 -15.42 25.64 -21.27
N ALA A 482 -15.65 25.87 -19.96
CA ALA A 482 -15.52 27.19 -19.35
C ALA A 482 -14.06 27.56 -19.00
N TYR A 483 -13.15 26.58 -18.99
CA TYR A 483 -11.76 26.74 -18.54
C TYR A 483 -10.73 26.34 -19.59
N ALA A 484 -11.06 25.40 -20.48
CA ALA A 484 -10.19 24.85 -21.52
C ALA A 484 -10.78 25.12 -22.92
N MET A 485 -9.92 25.51 -23.85
CA MET A 485 -10.29 25.73 -25.25
C MET A 485 -10.42 24.41 -26.01
N PRO A 486 -11.22 24.35 -27.09
CA PRO A 486 -11.25 23.20 -28.01
C PRO A 486 -9.84 22.85 -28.54
N PRO A 487 -9.54 21.57 -28.83
CA PRO A 487 -10.46 20.44 -28.95
C PRO A 487 -10.73 19.69 -27.64
N PHE A 488 -10.36 20.23 -26.46
CA PHE A 488 -10.59 19.53 -25.20
C PHE A 488 -12.09 19.29 -24.97
N PRO A 489 -12.50 18.03 -24.71
CA PRO A 489 -13.91 17.71 -24.55
C PRO A 489 -14.59 18.51 -23.43
N ASN A 490 -15.74 19.12 -23.74
CA ASN A 490 -16.53 19.89 -22.77
C ASN A 490 -17.34 18.94 -21.85
N HIS A 491 -16.66 18.18 -20.99
CA HIS A 491 -17.28 17.30 -20.00
C HIS A 491 -17.59 18.03 -18.70
N GLU A 492 -18.53 17.48 -17.94
CA GLU A 492 -18.75 17.86 -16.54
C GLU A 492 -17.48 17.58 -15.73
N ILE A 493 -17.09 18.53 -14.87
CA ILE A 493 -15.90 18.45 -14.03
C ILE A 493 -16.20 17.53 -12.85
N LEU A 494 -15.42 16.44 -12.72
CA LEU A 494 -15.52 15.49 -11.63
C LEU A 494 -14.58 15.92 -10.49
N THR A 495 -15.15 16.46 -9.42
CA THR A 495 -14.36 16.93 -8.27
C THR A 495 -14.06 15.79 -7.30
N GLN A 496 -12.78 15.60 -7.00
CA GLN A 496 -12.23 14.62 -6.06
C GLN A 496 -11.69 15.33 -4.82
N GLY A 497 -11.94 14.80 -3.63
CA GLY A 497 -11.44 15.39 -2.39
C GLY A 497 -11.45 14.43 -1.21
N ARG A 498 -10.98 14.90 -0.06
CA ARG A 498 -10.85 14.09 1.16
C ARG A 498 -12.10 14.08 2.03
N ASN A 499 -12.16 13.13 2.98
CA ASN A 499 -13.22 13.03 3.99
C ASN A 499 -13.24 14.22 4.97
N GLN A 500 -14.28 14.30 5.82
CA GLN A 500 -14.47 15.43 6.76
C GLN A 500 -13.44 15.49 7.88
N GLN A 501 -12.75 14.39 8.19
CA GLN A 501 -11.71 14.33 9.23
C GLN A 501 -10.37 14.91 8.74
N SER A 502 -10.18 14.98 7.42
CA SER A 502 -8.94 15.45 6.79
C SER A 502 -8.63 16.93 7.04
N GLY A 503 -7.42 17.19 7.53
CA GLY A 503 -6.90 18.55 7.65
C GLY A 503 -6.63 19.21 6.29
N SER A 504 -6.26 18.43 5.26
CA SER A 504 -6.13 18.90 3.87
C SER A 504 -7.46 19.43 3.31
N ARG A 505 -8.57 18.71 3.55
CA ARG A 505 -9.91 19.21 3.20
C ARG A 505 -10.22 20.52 3.92
N ALA A 506 -9.97 20.57 5.23
CA ALA A 506 -10.27 21.74 6.03
C ALA A 506 -9.44 22.97 5.62
N PHE A 507 -8.15 22.77 5.32
CA PHE A 507 -7.26 23.82 4.84
C PHE A 507 -7.68 24.32 3.45
N PHE A 508 -7.92 23.43 2.49
CA PHE A 508 -8.41 23.81 1.15
C PHE A 508 -9.72 24.58 1.23
N ARG A 509 -10.66 24.15 2.09
CA ARG A 509 -11.93 24.87 2.33
C ARG A 509 -11.70 26.28 2.87
N ALA A 510 -10.79 26.43 3.82
CA ALA A 510 -10.52 27.72 4.45
C ALA A 510 -9.94 28.72 3.45
N VAL A 511 -8.95 28.29 2.66
CA VAL A 511 -8.24 29.16 1.72
C VAL A 511 -9.01 29.37 0.43
N THR A 512 -9.50 28.30 -0.19
CA THR A 512 -10.14 28.33 -1.51
C THR A 512 -11.61 28.73 -1.42
N LEU A 513 -12.36 28.11 -0.51
CA LEU A 513 -13.82 28.35 -0.39
C LEU A 513 -14.15 29.46 0.60
N ARG A 514 -13.15 30.12 1.19
CA ARG A 514 -13.32 31.17 2.22
C ARG A 514 -14.20 30.71 3.39
N GLY A 515 -14.05 29.44 3.77
CA GLY A 515 -14.88 28.80 4.80
C GLY A 515 -16.27 28.36 4.34
N GLY A 516 -16.62 28.53 3.07
CA GLY A 516 -17.85 28.03 2.45
C GLY A 516 -17.94 26.50 2.45
N LYS A 517 -19.09 25.96 2.03
CA LYS A 517 -19.30 24.50 1.93
C LYS A 517 -18.78 23.97 0.60
N PHE A 518 -18.26 22.75 0.59
CA PHE A 518 -18.07 22.00 -0.65
C PHE A 518 -19.42 21.67 -1.29
N ARG A 519 -19.42 21.47 -2.60
CA ARG A 519 -20.54 20.86 -3.33
C ARG A 519 -20.84 19.45 -2.85
N ASP A 520 -22.11 19.05 -2.92
CA ASP A 520 -22.61 17.79 -2.36
C ASP A 520 -22.27 16.55 -3.21
N ASP A 521 -21.95 16.77 -4.49
CA ASP A 521 -21.58 15.74 -5.47
C ASP A 521 -20.05 15.57 -5.63
N MET A 522 -19.24 16.20 -4.76
CA MET A 522 -17.81 15.92 -4.71
C MET A 522 -17.58 14.48 -4.25
N GLN A 523 -16.79 13.72 -5.01
CA GLN A 523 -16.37 12.39 -4.62
C GLN A 523 -15.35 12.47 -3.49
N VAL A 524 -15.61 11.74 -2.42
CA VAL A 524 -14.87 11.81 -1.16
C VAL A 524 -14.09 10.53 -0.96
N HIS A 525 -12.79 10.68 -0.71
CA HIS A 525 -11.87 9.57 -0.47
C HIS A 525 -11.36 9.56 0.98
N PRO A 526 -11.14 8.38 1.56
CA PRO A 526 -10.53 8.22 2.88
C PRO A 526 -9.14 8.84 2.94
N ASP A 527 -8.29 8.63 1.92
CA ASP A 527 -6.86 8.96 1.94
C ASP A 527 -6.42 9.85 0.78
N SER A 528 -5.27 10.51 0.94
CA SER A 528 -4.70 11.47 -0.04
C SER A 528 -4.28 10.80 -1.35
N ASP A 529 -3.80 9.56 -1.29
CA ASP A 529 -3.38 8.77 -2.44
C ASP A 529 -4.57 8.46 -3.37
N GLU A 530 -5.72 8.10 -2.77
CA GLU A 530 -6.93 7.75 -3.52
C GLU A 530 -7.51 8.95 -4.28
N VAL A 531 -7.35 10.18 -3.75
CA VAL A 531 -7.71 11.39 -4.49
C VAL A 531 -6.87 11.51 -5.76
N VAL A 532 -5.55 11.30 -5.68
CA VAL A 532 -4.64 11.41 -6.81
C VAL A 532 -4.88 10.29 -7.83
N GLU A 533 -5.07 9.05 -7.36
CA GLU A 533 -5.43 7.90 -8.20
C GLU A 533 -6.74 8.16 -8.97
N SER A 534 -7.76 8.68 -8.29
CA SER A 534 -9.06 9.00 -8.89
C SER A 534 -8.97 10.12 -9.92
N VAL A 535 -8.11 11.12 -9.70
CA VAL A 535 -7.83 12.17 -10.68
C VAL A 535 -7.10 11.59 -11.90
N GLY A 536 -6.13 10.71 -11.69
CA GLY A 536 -5.39 10.03 -12.77
C GLY A 536 -6.28 9.17 -13.66
N ALA A 537 -7.32 8.54 -13.09
CA ALA A 537 -8.23 7.65 -13.83
C ALA A 537 -9.19 8.36 -14.80
N SER A 538 -9.30 9.70 -14.80
CA SER A 538 -10.24 10.41 -15.67
C SER A 538 -9.74 11.79 -16.10
N TYR A 539 -9.69 12.04 -17.41
CA TYR A 539 -9.40 13.37 -17.97
C TYR A 539 -10.37 14.47 -17.50
N ALA A 540 -11.58 14.07 -17.08
CA ALA A 540 -12.60 14.98 -16.57
C ALA A 540 -12.41 15.35 -15.08
N ALA A 541 -11.48 14.70 -14.36
CA ALA A 541 -11.32 14.85 -12.93
C ALA A 541 -10.35 15.97 -12.53
N ILE A 542 -10.65 16.58 -11.38
CA ILE A 542 -9.80 17.53 -10.67
C ILE A 542 -9.87 17.23 -9.18
N GLY A 543 -8.73 17.30 -8.49
CA GLY A 543 -8.68 17.05 -7.05
C GLY A 543 -7.54 17.81 -6.39
N PHE A 544 -7.48 17.77 -5.06
CA PHE A 544 -6.42 18.42 -4.29
C PHE A 544 -5.81 17.43 -3.30
N SER A 545 -4.49 17.47 -3.15
CA SER A 545 -3.73 16.63 -2.23
C SER A 545 -2.42 17.32 -1.82
N GLY A 546 -1.65 16.76 -0.89
CA GLY A 546 -0.31 17.26 -0.55
C GLY A 546 0.63 17.22 -1.77
N MET A 547 1.69 18.01 -1.79
CA MET A 547 2.58 18.12 -2.96
C MET A 547 3.49 16.90 -3.19
N GLY A 548 3.56 15.98 -2.21
CA GLY A 548 4.45 14.81 -2.24
C GLY A 548 4.14 13.80 -3.35
N TYR A 549 2.98 13.87 -4.01
CA TYR A 549 2.59 12.92 -5.04
C TYR A 549 3.28 13.17 -6.38
N ARG A 550 3.99 12.13 -6.85
CA ARG A 550 4.68 12.08 -8.14
C ARG A 550 4.15 10.89 -8.95
N ASP A 551 3.00 11.07 -9.59
CA ASP A 551 2.39 10.08 -10.49
C ASP A 551 2.30 10.67 -11.90
N GLN A 552 2.69 9.89 -12.91
CA GLN A 552 2.72 10.30 -14.33
C GLN A 552 1.31 10.50 -14.93
N GLN A 553 0.27 9.93 -14.31
CA GLN A 553 -1.12 10.05 -14.75
C GLN A 553 -1.77 11.37 -14.33
N VAL A 554 -1.13 12.13 -13.43
CA VAL A 554 -1.62 13.43 -12.98
C VAL A 554 -0.58 14.52 -13.18
N ARG A 555 -1.04 15.76 -13.17
CA ARG A 555 -0.19 16.93 -13.18
C ARG A 555 -0.74 17.96 -12.20
N ALA A 556 0.13 18.50 -11.35
CA ALA A 556 -0.20 19.66 -10.55
C ALA A 556 -0.34 20.89 -11.47
N ILE A 557 -1.37 21.70 -11.27
CA ILE A 557 -1.57 22.96 -12.00
C ILE A 557 -1.08 24.16 -11.18
N ALA A 558 -0.73 25.24 -11.87
CA ALA A 558 -0.34 26.49 -11.23
C ALA A 558 -1.56 27.19 -10.63
N ILE A 559 -1.39 27.83 -9.46
CA ILE A 559 -2.47 28.50 -8.75
C ILE A 559 -2.19 30.00 -8.69
N ALA A 560 -3.19 30.80 -9.04
CA ALA A 560 -3.17 32.25 -8.86
C ALA A 560 -4.11 32.68 -7.73
N ARG A 561 -3.75 33.72 -6.99
CA ARG A 561 -4.60 34.27 -5.93
C ARG A 561 -5.87 34.90 -6.49
N ASN A 562 -5.73 35.71 -7.54
CA ASN A 562 -6.79 36.46 -8.18
C ASN A 562 -6.64 36.38 -9.71
N GLU A 563 -7.69 36.73 -10.44
CA GLU A 563 -7.65 36.89 -11.89
C GLU A 563 -6.63 37.96 -12.32
N GLY A 564 -5.88 37.69 -13.40
CA GLY A 564 -4.76 38.54 -13.85
C GLY A 564 -3.51 38.50 -12.95
N GLY A 565 -3.51 37.71 -11.87
CA GLY A 565 -2.36 37.52 -10.99
C GLY A 565 -1.33 36.52 -11.52
N GLU A 566 -0.24 36.37 -10.76
CA GLU A 566 0.82 35.39 -11.05
C GLU A 566 0.31 33.97 -10.77
N TYR A 567 0.46 33.07 -11.76
CA TYR A 567 0.15 31.65 -11.62
C TYR A 567 1.42 30.92 -11.22
N LEU A 568 1.42 30.36 -10.01
CA LEU A 568 2.60 29.72 -9.43
C LEU A 568 2.36 28.24 -9.18
N HIS A 569 3.35 27.41 -9.49
CA HIS A 569 3.47 26.08 -8.89
C HIS A 569 3.99 26.23 -7.45
N TYR A 570 3.94 25.15 -6.65
CA TYR A 570 4.55 25.14 -5.32
C TYR A 570 6.09 25.23 -5.37
N SER A 571 6.68 25.01 -6.54
CA SER A 571 8.12 25.09 -6.81
C SER A 571 8.38 25.90 -8.09
N PRO A 572 9.41 26.77 -8.13
CA PRO A 572 9.84 27.42 -9.37
C PRO A 572 10.34 26.41 -10.39
N GLU A 573 9.90 26.49 -11.65
CA GLU A 573 10.32 25.55 -12.70
C GLU A 573 11.84 25.51 -12.89
N GLU A 574 12.51 26.66 -12.81
CA GLU A 574 13.98 26.78 -12.91
C GLU A 574 14.71 25.98 -11.80
N TYR A 575 14.10 25.85 -10.63
CA TYR A 575 14.70 25.25 -9.43
C TYR A 575 13.96 24.00 -8.96
N ALA A 576 13.09 23.40 -9.78
CA ALA A 576 12.25 22.28 -9.38
C ALA A 576 13.04 21.05 -8.90
N ASN A 577 14.26 20.90 -9.40
CA ASN A 577 15.21 19.85 -9.02
C ASN A 577 16.46 20.38 -8.31
N ASP A 578 16.46 21.66 -7.88
CA ASP A 578 17.61 22.24 -7.19
C ASP A 578 17.81 21.54 -5.84
N PRO A 579 19.04 21.08 -5.49
CA PRO A 579 19.31 20.42 -4.22
C PRO A 579 19.12 21.31 -2.98
N ASP A 580 19.04 22.63 -3.14
CA ASP A 580 18.74 23.55 -2.05
C ASP A 580 17.21 23.69 -1.87
N PRO A 581 16.62 23.18 -0.76
CA PRO A 581 15.20 23.32 -0.49
C PRO A 581 14.74 24.79 -0.49
N ALA A 582 15.59 25.74 -0.08
CA ALA A 582 15.23 27.16 -0.04
C ALA A 582 14.92 27.71 -1.43
N LYS A 583 15.66 27.24 -2.46
CA LYS A 583 15.39 27.57 -3.86
C LYS A 583 14.24 26.74 -4.41
N ARG A 584 14.27 25.42 -4.18
CA ARG A 584 13.24 24.47 -4.65
C ARG A 584 11.84 24.86 -4.19
N PHE A 585 11.69 25.36 -2.97
CA PHE A 585 10.40 25.71 -2.38
C PHE A 585 10.26 27.20 -2.06
N GLN A 586 10.98 28.06 -2.78
CA GLN A 586 10.96 29.53 -2.66
C GLN A 586 9.54 30.09 -2.48
N TYR A 587 8.62 29.72 -3.38
CA TYR A 587 7.25 30.25 -3.39
C TYR A 587 6.42 29.82 -2.18
N VAL A 588 6.79 28.73 -1.52
CA VAL A 588 6.14 28.29 -0.28
C VAL A 588 6.71 29.05 0.90
N TYR A 589 8.04 29.20 0.98
CA TYR A 589 8.69 29.93 2.07
C TYR A 589 8.34 31.43 2.10
N ASP A 590 8.27 32.08 0.94
CA ASP A 590 7.92 33.50 0.85
C ASP A 590 6.41 33.76 0.88
N GLY A 591 5.60 32.69 0.88
CA GLY A 591 4.14 32.76 0.95
C GLY A 591 3.47 33.21 -0.34
N ARG A 592 4.16 33.25 -1.49
CA ARG A 592 3.52 33.58 -2.77
C ARG A 592 2.59 32.48 -3.27
N TYR A 593 2.95 31.21 -3.09
CA TYR A 593 2.06 30.08 -3.39
C TYR A 593 0.88 30.06 -2.40
N PRO A 594 -0.37 30.14 -2.86
CA PRO A 594 -1.51 30.41 -1.97
C PRO A 594 -1.94 29.23 -1.11
N LEU A 595 -1.58 28.00 -1.49
CA LEU A 595 -1.98 26.77 -0.79
C LEU A 595 -0.85 26.17 0.06
N SER A 596 0.06 27.01 0.55
CA SER A 596 1.10 26.63 1.51
C SER A 596 0.59 26.57 2.94
N ARG A 597 1.08 25.60 3.72
CA ARG A 597 0.69 25.40 5.12
C ARG A 597 1.85 24.86 5.94
N PHE A 598 1.80 25.08 7.25
CA PHE A 598 2.62 24.32 8.19
C PHE A 598 1.94 23.02 8.59
N MET A 599 2.77 22.04 8.91
CA MET A 599 2.39 20.84 9.64
C MET A 599 2.65 21.11 11.13
N TYR A 600 1.66 20.80 11.96
CA TYR A 600 1.66 21.14 13.37
C TYR A 600 1.66 19.88 14.23
N VAL A 601 2.38 19.95 15.35
CA VAL A 601 2.19 19.07 16.49
C VAL A 601 1.75 19.92 17.66
N TYR A 602 0.56 19.65 18.19
CA TYR A 602 0.03 20.33 19.37
C TYR A 602 0.26 19.49 20.62
N VAL A 603 0.64 20.17 21.70
CA VAL A 603 0.91 19.54 23.00
C VAL A 603 0.25 20.31 24.14
N ASN A 604 -0.09 19.59 25.19
CA ASN A 604 -0.48 20.18 26.46
C ASN A 604 0.79 20.60 27.23
N LYS A 605 1.13 21.89 27.18
CA LYS A 605 2.25 22.47 27.94
C LYS A 605 1.72 23.61 28.81
N PRO A 606 1.54 23.39 30.12
CA PRO A 606 1.18 24.47 31.03
C PRO A 606 2.24 25.59 31.03
N PRO A 607 1.82 26.87 31.18
CA PRO A 607 2.75 27.99 31.29
C PRO A 607 3.73 27.81 32.46
N GLY A 608 5.03 27.99 32.21
CA GLY A 608 6.07 27.83 33.22
C GLY A 608 6.50 26.38 33.49
N GLU A 609 5.84 25.40 32.88
CA GLU A 609 6.17 23.98 33.03
C GLU A 609 6.98 23.44 31.85
N LYS A 610 7.76 22.40 32.13
CA LYS A 610 8.47 21.61 31.11
C LYS A 610 7.54 20.54 30.55
N LEU A 611 7.73 20.20 29.28
CA LEU A 611 7.09 19.03 28.71
C LEU A 611 7.62 17.74 29.37
N PRO A 612 6.80 16.67 29.42
CA PRO A 612 7.29 15.35 29.75
C PRO A 612 8.48 14.99 28.87
N GLU A 613 9.49 14.32 29.44
CA GLU A 613 10.75 14.10 28.74
C GLU A 613 10.62 13.36 27.40
N PRO A 614 9.82 12.28 27.27
CA PRO A 614 9.60 11.62 25.98
C PRO A 614 9.03 12.54 24.92
N VAL A 615 8.11 13.43 25.31
CA VAL A 615 7.46 14.40 24.43
C VAL A 615 8.45 15.47 23.97
N ASP A 616 9.26 15.99 24.90
CA ASP A 616 10.32 16.96 24.60
C ASP A 616 11.39 16.38 23.65
N GLU A 617 11.83 15.14 23.88
CA GLU A 617 12.79 14.46 23.00
C GLU A 617 12.22 14.24 21.60
N THR A 618 10.97 13.80 21.47
CA THR A 618 10.33 13.62 20.17
C THR A 618 10.23 14.94 19.40
N LEU A 619 9.86 16.04 20.06
CA LEU A 619 9.77 17.36 19.42
C LEU A 619 11.14 17.92 19.06
N ARG A 620 12.16 17.75 19.90
CA ARG A 620 13.54 18.14 19.57
C ARG A 620 14.09 17.34 18.40
N PHE A 621 13.78 16.05 18.32
CA PHE A 621 14.15 15.22 17.18
C PHE A 621 13.48 15.71 15.90
N LEU A 622 12.16 15.95 15.93
CA LEU A 622 11.42 16.49 14.79
C LEU A 622 12.02 17.81 14.28
N LEU A 623 12.43 18.70 15.18
CA LEU A 623 13.02 20.01 14.86
C LEU A 623 14.51 19.97 14.51
N SER A 624 15.15 18.80 14.62
CA SER A 624 16.57 18.62 14.32
C SER A 624 16.83 18.39 12.83
N GLN A 625 18.10 18.46 12.44
CA GLN A 625 18.56 18.06 11.10
C GLN A 625 18.02 16.68 10.68
N ALA A 626 18.03 15.68 11.59
CA ALA A 626 17.58 14.33 11.28
C ALA A 626 16.06 14.25 11.07
N GLY A 627 15.26 14.91 11.91
CA GLY A 627 13.81 14.98 11.74
C GLY A 627 13.40 15.74 10.48
N GLN A 628 14.09 16.84 10.18
CA GLN A 628 13.86 17.62 8.96
C GLN A 628 14.27 16.85 7.69
N ARG A 629 15.26 15.95 7.79
CA ARG A 629 15.60 15.03 6.70
C ARG A 629 14.46 14.05 6.41
N ILE A 630 13.90 13.43 7.44
CA ILE A 630 12.74 12.51 7.30
C ILE A 630 11.57 13.23 6.64
N LEU A 631 11.27 14.47 7.04
CA LEU A 631 10.23 15.28 6.41
C LEU A 631 10.50 15.49 4.92
N LEU A 632 11.72 15.91 4.55
CA LEU A 632 12.09 16.13 3.16
C LEU A 632 11.98 14.86 2.31
N ASP A 633 12.46 13.72 2.83
CA ASP A 633 12.42 12.43 2.14
C ASP A 633 10.97 11.93 1.98
N ALA A 634 10.08 12.24 2.94
CA ALA A 634 8.64 11.99 2.85
C ALA A 634 7.88 13.01 1.97
N GLY A 635 8.59 13.91 1.28
CA GLY A 635 7.99 14.86 0.34
C GLY A 635 7.43 16.14 0.95
N PHE A 636 7.79 16.45 2.21
CA PHE A 636 7.49 17.73 2.86
C PHE A 636 8.62 18.75 2.63
N ILE A 637 8.37 19.98 3.07
CA ILE A 637 9.32 21.08 3.01
C ILE A 637 9.93 21.25 4.40
N PRO A 638 11.26 21.16 4.56
CA PRO A 638 11.90 21.32 5.85
C PRO A 638 11.78 22.77 6.36
N LEU A 639 11.84 22.95 7.67
CA LEU A 639 11.97 24.27 8.28
C LEU A 639 13.33 24.87 7.92
N THR A 640 13.35 26.19 7.73
CA THR A 640 14.60 26.94 7.72
C THR A 640 15.18 27.02 9.14
N PRO A 641 16.50 27.24 9.32
CA PRO A 641 17.07 27.37 10.67
C PRO A 641 16.37 28.41 11.56
N PRO A 642 16.03 29.62 11.08
CA PRO A 642 15.26 30.58 11.88
C PRO A 642 13.83 30.12 12.23
N LEU A 643 13.23 29.27 11.40
CA LEU A 643 11.95 28.64 11.74
C LEU A 643 12.16 27.60 12.85
N ALA A 644 13.09 26.66 12.67
CA ALA A 644 13.39 25.63 13.67
C ALA A 644 13.75 26.23 15.04
N ASP A 645 14.59 27.26 15.09
CA ASP A 645 14.96 27.96 16.33
C ASP A 645 13.75 28.57 17.05
N ARG A 646 12.82 29.17 16.29
CA ARG A 646 11.57 29.69 16.85
C ARG A 646 10.74 28.59 17.49
N GLN A 647 10.67 27.41 16.89
CA GLN A 647 9.90 26.29 17.42
C GLN A 647 10.59 25.63 18.62
N LEU A 648 11.93 25.53 18.60
CA LEU A 648 12.71 25.07 19.76
C LEU A 648 12.54 26.00 20.96
N ASN A 649 12.43 27.30 20.75
CA ASN A 649 12.12 28.24 21.82
C ASN A 649 10.76 27.96 22.47
N LYS A 650 9.77 27.43 21.74
CA LYS A 650 8.47 27.05 22.30
C LYS A 650 8.52 25.87 23.28
N LEU A 651 9.57 25.05 23.20
CA LEU A 651 9.76 23.90 24.09
C LEU A 651 10.29 24.30 25.46
N LYS A 652 10.86 25.50 25.60
CA LYS A 652 11.47 25.97 26.85
C LYS A 652 10.42 26.16 27.95
N ALA A 653 10.84 25.95 29.20
CA ALA A 653 9.95 26.06 30.36
C ALA A 653 9.31 27.45 30.49
N ASP A 654 10.09 28.51 30.20
CA ASP A 654 9.69 29.91 30.25
C ASP A 654 8.84 30.37 29.05
N TYR A 655 8.63 29.52 28.04
CA TYR A 655 7.72 29.83 26.95
C TYR A 655 6.25 29.77 27.40
N VAL A 656 5.54 30.85 27.13
CA VAL A 656 4.10 31.01 27.31
C VAL A 656 3.49 31.29 25.94
N ALA A 657 2.55 30.45 25.51
CA ALA A 657 1.84 30.66 24.25
C ALA A 657 1.09 32.01 24.27
N PRO A 658 1.24 32.86 23.24
CA PRO A 658 0.46 34.07 23.13
C PRO A 658 -1.02 33.73 22.93
N TRP A 659 -1.91 34.50 23.55
CA TRP A 659 -3.38 34.34 23.48
C TRP A 659 -3.97 34.44 22.06
N TYR A 660 -3.17 34.76 21.04
CA TYR A 660 -3.60 35.11 19.69
C TYR A 660 -2.85 34.35 18.56
N GLU A 661 -1.99 33.38 18.87
CA GLU A 661 -1.29 32.56 17.85
C GLU A 661 -2.15 31.44 17.25
#